data_AF-A0A1C0V410-F1
#
_entry.id   AF-A0A1C0V410-F1
#
_cell.length_a   1.000
_cell.length_b   1.000
_cell.length_c   1.000
_cell.angle_alpha   90.00
_cell.angle_beta   90.00
_cell.angle_gamma   90.00
#
_symmetry.space_group_name_H-M   'P 1'
#
loop_
_entity.id
_entity.type
_entity.pdbx_description
1 polymer ?
#
loop_
_entity_poly.entity_id
_entity_poly.type
_entity_poly.pdbx_seq_one_letter_code
_entity_poly.pdbx_strand_id
1 'polypeptide(L)'
;MYNLNQQNRNLNRVITQNKYVINFFLNRKFNKITIKLSTIFQQHQSAFQLCLGKATILTVTSIISGLYLTPKTAIAQNITPANDGTGTTVNTQGNNIHIGGGSLSSDKANLFHSFSKFGLDANQTANFLSQPSIQNILGRVTGGDASIINGIIRVTGGNSNLYLINPAGIIFGQNASLNVPASFTATTATRLGFGNNNWLNAVGTNNYSQLIGTPNSFVFDSSVASAIFNQGNLAVPSGNNLSLFGGTVVSTGSLSAPGGNVTIAAVPGSSLLKVSLAGNPLSLEIQPLNSTNDNLPSNDLATLLTGGGGGNANNLVVENGEVKLTGSGLTVSNGDVVVTKDIITADRFNGQSGTINITAEGNITTNNIDASAFSRFESATAGAVNLTAGGNITTNNIDTSAALILGTANAGAVNLIADGNITVGSINTSAMSIDVEQIELINANLPPQAGILLPDTPPFAQGGNVNLLANGTVRVVGEILDNVQPTGNSILTSAFTQSGSVTIQHNGGVNNVPFVVGDANLNGTKAAINVSQISLFNENPTIENIIDSNNSQITPTSPINTFPVLPLGGRAEGTPGLISIISVNTPPTLTGNASIINTRQNRPVTFTFGSLNINTNDVNNDVSQIIVDEILSGFLNLQDGTPVTPGTILNRNTVLVYTPQRGSVDRVQAFTIKASDGVSESAPQSINVNITRQPIIIPPPNPSPNPGTDNPSPNPGTDNPSPNPGTNNPPPVDTNNSFNPETNNPLNINLTNVVDSETEEKKTASIPILEKDQSLLNVDIDKEISKIDARFTNQFVQYLGTGTPPIKGIKEASEMLVNIEAATGVKPALIYVSFVPKTLKRSILPEQKLTPQADDVLELVVVTGKGEPIRKVINVTRSQVLAVSKQFTNNITQPSLSNNYLTPAQQLYNWLITPLKSNLQARQINNLVFIMDAGLRTMPIAALYDGQQYLIENYSVGLMPSLSLTDTTYVDIKTAEVLGMGASQFINQDPLPSVPSELTTITQKLWPGKAFLNEAFTLTNLKTQRQQKAFGIVHLATHGEFNSGAPNNSYIQLWDTQLKMDQIRQLGWNNPPVELVVLSACRTALGNEDAELGFAGFAVQAGTKSALASLWYVSDEGTLGLMTQFYEKLKQAPIKAEALRRSQVAMLKGQVRIEMGRLRTARGDVPLPPVLLELGDKKLTHPYFWAAFTMIGNPW
;
A
#
# COMPACT_ATOMS: atom_id res chain seq x y z
N MET A 1 62.82 -20.05 37.66
CA MET A 1 61.57 -20.02 38.46
C MET A 1 61.75 -19.67 39.94
N TYR A 2 62.93 -19.82 40.57
CA TYR A 2 63.14 -19.41 41.97
C TYR A 2 63.30 -17.87 42.15
N ASN A 3 63.84 -17.15 41.15
CA ASN A 3 64.01 -15.68 41.21
C ASN A 3 62.75 -14.85 40.90
N LEU A 4 61.75 -15.38 40.19
CA LEU A 4 60.48 -14.66 39.95
C LEU A 4 59.54 -14.65 41.18
N ASN A 5 59.70 -15.61 42.10
CA ASN A 5 58.87 -15.72 43.30
C ASN A 5 59.35 -14.85 44.48
N GLN A 6 60.59 -14.35 44.44
CA GLN A 6 61.11 -13.41 45.45
C GLN A 6 60.71 -11.95 45.15
N GLN A 7 60.63 -11.54 43.87
CA GLN A 7 60.19 -10.17 43.53
C GLN A 7 58.70 -9.93 43.79
N ASN A 8 57.84 -10.94 43.64
CA ASN A 8 56.40 -10.81 43.92
C ASN A 8 56.04 -10.73 45.42
N ARG A 9 56.91 -11.21 46.32
CA ARG A 9 56.67 -11.09 47.78
C ARG A 9 57.01 -9.70 48.32
N ASN A 10 57.97 -8.99 47.73
CA ASN A 10 58.31 -7.62 48.15
C ASN A 10 57.29 -6.58 47.65
N LEU A 11 56.66 -6.79 46.49
CA LEU A 11 55.65 -5.87 45.95
C LEU A 11 54.34 -5.88 46.76
N ASN A 12 53.89 -7.06 47.21
CA ASN A 12 52.69 -7.18 48.04
C ASN A 12 52.86 -6.59 49.46
N ARG A 13 54.08 -6.47 49.97
CA ARG A 13 54.35 -5.86 51.28
C ARG A 13 54.30 -4.33 51.24
N VAL A 14 54.66 -3.72 50.10
CA VAL A 14 54.56 -2.26 49.84
C VAL A 14 53.11 -1.82 49.58
N ILE A 15 52.30 -2.67 48.94
CA ILE A 15 50.89 -2.38 48.65
C ILE A 15 50.03 -2.42 49.92
N THR A 16 50.40 -3.24 50.91
CA THR A 16 49.63 -3.38 52.16
C THR A 16 49.91 -2.23 53.15
N GLN A 17 51.11 -1.64 53.15
CA GLN A 17 51.43 -0.48 54.00
C GLN A 17 50.79 0.84 53.50
N ASN A 18 50.52 0.99 52.20
CA ASN A 18 49.89 2.21 51.66
C ASN A 18 48.36 2.26 51.86
N LYS A 19 47.69 1.13 52.13
CA LYS A 19 46.22 1.11 52.39
C LYS A 19 45.83 1.69 53.76
N TYR A 20 46.71 1.62 54.77
CA TYR A 20 46.39 2.11 56.12
C TYR A 20 46.54 3.63 56.27
N VAL A 21 47.45 4.26 55.50
CA VAL A 21 47.63 5.73 55.51
C VAL A 21 46.50 6.45 54.78
N ILE A 22 45.97 5.85 53.71
CA ILE A 22 44.89 6.44 52.90
C ILE A 22 43.54 6.42 53.64
N ASN A 23 43.23 5.35 54.39
CA ASN A 23 42.00 5.27 55.19
C ASN A 23 41.98 6.23 56.40
N PHE A 24 43.14 6.60 56.95
CA PHE A 24 43.23 7.55 58.07
C PHE A 24 42.94 9.00 57.63
N PHE A 25 43.31 9.39 56.40
CA PHE A 25 43.06 10.74 55.88
C PHE A 25 41.63 10.94 55.33
N LEU A 26 40.98 9.89 54.83
CA LEU A 26 39.61 9.96 54.30
C LEU A 26 38.55 10.15 55.40
N ASN A 27 38.72 9.51 56.56
CA ASN A 27 37.77 9.64 57.67
C ASN A 27 37.78 11.02 58.36
N ARG A 28 38.90 11.75 58.32
CA ARG A 28 39.01 13.08 58.94
C ARG A 28 38.39 14.20 58.07
N LYS A 29 38.30 14.00 56.75
CA LYS A 29 37.65 14.93 55.81
C LYS A 29 36.13 14.78 55.78
N PHE A 30 35.60 13.57 55.93
CA PHE A 30 34.14 13.32 55.96
C PHE A 30 33.45 13.94 57.18
N ASN A 31 34.04 13.82 58.39
CA ASN A 31 33.45 14.40 59.60
C ASN A 31 33.43 15.94 59.65
N LYS A 32 34.26 16.63 58.86
CA LYS A 32 34.24 18.12 58.76
C LYS A 32 33.18 18.65 57.79
N ILE A 33 32.69 17.82 56.86
CA ILE A 33 31.70 18.23 55.84
C ILE A 33 30.28 18.04 56.39
N THR A 34 30.02 16.97 57.14
CA THR A 34 28.70 16.69 57.75
C THR A 34 28.29 17.74 58.79
N ILE A 35 29.25 18.33 59.51
CA ILE A 35 28.98 19.40 60.51
C ILE A 35 28.69 20.76 59.85
N LYS A 36 29.12 20.99 58.60
CA LYS A 36 28.90 22.25 57.87
C LYS A 36 27.56 22.30 57.11
N LEU A 37 26.97 21.15 56.80
CA LEU A 37 25.70 21.06 56.05
C LEU A 37 24.46 21.18 56.95
N SER A 38 24.53 20.79 58.23
CA SER A 38 23.40 20.95 59.17
C SER A 38 23.16 22.41 59.58
N THR A 39 24.18 23.28 59.54
CA THR A 39 24.08 24.69 59.93
C THR A 39 23.49 25.58 58.83
N ILE A 40 23.51 25.16 57.56
CA ILE A 40 23.00 25.93 56.41
C ILE A 40 21.49 25.67 56.20
N PHE A 41 21.01 24.48 56.54
CA PHE A 41 19.60 24.10 56.38
C PHE A 41 18.65 24.79 57.39
N GLN A 42 19.19 25.31 58.50
CA GLN A 42 18.42 25.95 59.57
C GLN A 42 18.27 27.48 59.39
N GLN A 43 18.89 28.07 58.36
CA GLN A 43 18.92 29.53 58.12
C GLN A 43 17.95 30.04 57.04
N HIS A 44 17.25 29.17 56.30
CA HIS A 44 16.38 29.57 55.17
C HIS A 44 14.87 29.28 55.35
N GLN A 45 14.43 28.82 56.52
CA GLN A 45 12.99 28.54 56.78
C GLN A 45 12.21 29.71 57.40
N SER A 46 12.85 30.85 57.72
CA SER A 46 12.21 31.94 58.50
C SER A 46 11.83 33.19 57.72
N ALA A 47 11.85 33.17 56.37
CA ALA A 47 11.64 34.38 55.55
C ALA A 47 10.39 34.37 54.63
N PHE A 48 9.54 33.33 54.69
CA PHE A 48 8.39 33.20 53.77
C PHE A 48 7.00 33.26 54.44
N GLN A 49 6.95 33.66 55.71
CA GLN A 49 5.72 33.72 56.52
C GLN A 49 5.62 35.08 57.24
N LEU A 50 5.56 36.19 56.49
CA LEU A 50 4.99 37.47 56.96
C LEU A 50 4.99 38.49 55.81
N CYS A 51 3.81 38.79 55.26
CA CYS A 51 3.45 39.79 54.22
C CYS A 51 2.80 39.10 53.01
N LEU A 52 1.52 39.27 52.67
CA LEU A 52 0.54 40.26 53.10
C LEU A 52 -0.83 39.73 52.61
N GLY A 53 -1.77 39.55 53.53
CA GLY A 53 -3.18 39.58 53.21
C GLY A 53 -3.70 41.01 53.26
N LYS A 54 -4.77 41.26 52.48
CA LYS A 54 -5.67 42.44 52.41
C LYS A 54 -5.51 43.36 51.20
N ALA A 55 -6.15 42.96 50.10
CA ALA A 55 -6.97 43.85 49.27
C ALA A 55 -8.11 43.02 48.67
N THR A 56 -9.21 43.00 49.41
CA THR A 56 -10.48 42.34 49.09
C THR A 56 -11.34 43.24 48.20
N ILE A 57 -12.25 42.62 47.42
CA ILE A 57 -13.52 43.18 46.92
C ILE A 57 -13.42 44.10 45.69
N LEU A 58 -13.61 43.54 44.50
CA LEU A 58 -14.51 44.02 43.43
C LEU A 58 -14.32 43.15 42.19
N THR A 59 -15.19 42.14 42.02
CA THR A 59 -15.64 41.47 40.75
C THR A 59 -16.26 40.11 41.07
N VAL A 60 -17.16 40.06 42.06
CA VAL A 60 -18.03 38.92 42.33
C VAL A 60 -19.42 39.30 41.84
N THR A 61 -19.64 39.35 40.52
CA THR A 61 -20.99 39.43 39.91
C THR A 61 -21.03 39.22 38.38
N SER A 62 -20.05 38.54 37.76
CA SER A 62 -20.16 38.16 36.33
C SER A 62 -19.64 36.75 35.99
N ILE A 63 -19.35 35.91 36.99
CA ILE A 63 -18.79 34.56 36.79
C ILE A 63 -19.86 33.46 36.98
N ILE A 64 -21.10 33.80 37.36
CA ILE A 64 -22.13 32.80 37.74
C ILE A 64 -23.09 32.41 36.59
N SER A 65 -22.95 32.95 35.38
CA SER A 65 -23.85 32.61 34.25
C SER A 65 -23.16 32.01 33.01
N GLY A 66 -21.86 31.74 33.04
CA GLY A 66 -21.11 31.09 31.95
C GLY A 66 -20.71 29.64 32.21
N LEU A 67 -21.14 29.06 33.34
CA LEU A 67 -20.68 27.76 33.84
C LEU A 67 -21.67 26.63 33.53
N TYR A 68 -22.18 26.56 32.30
CA TYR A 68 -22.86 25.37 31.79
C TYR A 68 -22.66 25.26 30.27
N LEU A 69 -21.46 24.87 29.85
CA LEU A 69 -21.17 24.12 28.61
C LEU A 69 -19.66 23.83 28.57
N THR A 70 -19.17 23.08 29.55
CA THR A 70 -17.91 22.36 29.36
C THR A 70 -18.18 21.20 28.40
N PRO A 71 -17.47 21.05 27.27
CA PRO A 71 -17.51 19.79 26.54
C PRO A 71 -17.06 18.71 27.52
N LYS A 72 -17.89 17.68 27.71
CA LYS A 72 -17.48 16.46 28.42
C LYS A 72 -16.32 15.87 27.63
N THR A 73 -15.09 16.07 28.09
CA THR A 73 -13.98 15.20 27.70
C THR A 73 -14.33 13.79 28.17
N ALA A 74 -14.47 12.86 27.22
CA ALA A 74 -14.71 11.45 27.51
C ALA A 74 -13.61 10.95 28.46
N ILE A 75 -14.00 10.43 29.62
CA ILE A 75 -13.13 9.71 30.56
C ILE A 75 -12.98 8.29 30.01
N ALA A 76 -11.76 7.75 30.04
CA ALA A 76 -11.42 6.39 29.61
C ALA A 76 -12.36 5.30 30.18
N GLN A 77 -12.67 4.28 29.39
CA GLN A 77 -13.24 3.03 29.90
C GLN A 77 -12.12 2.23 30.59
N ASN A 78 -12.09 2.21 31.92
CA ASN A 78 -11.17 1.33 32.66
C ASN A 78 -11.47 -0.15 32.38
N ILE A 79 -10.42 -0.97 32.19
CA ILE A 79 -10.56 -2.42 32.21
C ILE A 79 -11.07 -2.84 33.59
N THR A 80 -12.27 -3.41 33.63
CA THR A 80 -12.94 -3.77 34.87
C THR A 80 -13.29 -5.26 34.83
N PRO A 81 -12.81 -6.09 35.76
CA PRO A 81 -13.16 -7.51 35.79
C PRO A 81 -14.67 -7.67 36.01
N ALA A 82 -15.25 -8.73 35.45
CA ALA A 82 -16.64 -9.09 35.72
C ALA A 82 -16.75 -9.81 37.07
N ASN A 83 -17.83 -9.56 37.81
CA ASN A 83 -18.16 -10.29 39.03
C ASN A 83 -19.10 -11.46 38.73
N ASP A 84 -18.60 -12.42 37.94
CA ASP A 84 -19.38 -13.54 37.38
C ASP A 84 -18.80 -14.92 37.74
N GLY A 85 -17.84 -14.95 38.66
CA GLY A 85 -17.19 -16.18 39.12
C GLY A 85 -16.01 -16.64 38.25
N THR A 86 -15.65 -15.96 37.15
CA THR A 86 -14.46 -16.33 36.35
C THR A 86 -13.15 -16.15 37.12
N GLY A 87 -13.12 -15.30 38.16
CA GLY A 87 -11.94 -15.05 38.98
C GLY A 87 -10.87 -14.21 38.28
N THR A 88 -11.26 -13.37 37.31
CA THR A 88 -10.34 -12.46 36.63
C THR A 88 -9.85 -11.38 37.57
N THR A 89 -8.55 -11.14 37.57
CA THR A 89 -7.92 -10.08 38.37
C THR A 89 -7.28 -9.06 37.45
N VAL A 90 -7.44 -7.78 37.80
CA VAL A 90 -6.89 -6.66 37.04
C VAL A 90 -6.08 -5.80 38.02
N ASN A 91 -4.77 -5.71 37.80
CA ASN A 91 -3.87 -4.90 38.62
C ASN A 91 -3.21 -3.83 37.75
N THR A 92 -3.47 -2.56 38.06
CA THR A 92 -2.96 -1.43 37.29
C THR A 92 -1.71 -0.86 37.95
N GLN A 93 -0.60 -0.86 37.23
CA GLN A 93 0.69 -0.30 37.64
C GLN A 93 1.09 0.79 36.63
N GLY A 94 0.74 2.05 36.93
CA GLY A 94 0.89 3.14 35.98
C GLY A 94 0.05 2.89 34.72
N ASN A 95 0.68 2.88 33.55
CA ASN A 95 0.01 2.60 32.28
C ASN A 95 -0.06 1.10 31.94
N ASN A 96 0.56 0.22 32.72
CA ASN A 96 0.50 -1.22 32.50
C ASN A 96 -0.64 -1.83 33.33
N ILE A 97 -1.59 -2.47 32.66
CA ILE A 97 -2.74 -3.15 33.26
C ILE A 97 -2.48 -4.66 33.16
N HIS A 98 -2.08 -5.27 34.26
CA HIS A 98 -1.82 -6.70 34.33
C HIS A 98 -3.12 -7.47 34.59
N ILE A 99 -3.43 -8.39 33.69
CA ILE A 99 -4.60 -9.26 33.73
C ILE A 99 -4.12 -10.66 34.11
N GLY A 100 -4.57 -11.15 35.25
CA GLY A 100 -4.23 -12.49 35.76
C GLY A 100 -5.44 -13.18 36.40
N GLY A 101 -5.20 -14.25 37.15
CA GLY A 101 -6.29 -15.09 37.67
C GLY A 101 -7.01 -15.79 36.51
N GLY A 102 -8.34 -15.84 36.55
CA GLY A 102 -9.16 -16.49 35.53
C GLY A 102 -9.50 -17.94 35.83
N SER A 103 -10.29 -18.55 34.95
CA SER A 103 -10.72 -19.94 35.07
C SER A 103 -10.05 -20.79 33.99
N LEU A 104 -9.73 -22.04 34.30
CA LEU A 104 -9.07 -22.97 33.37
C LEU A 104 -10.05 -24.04 32.88
N SER A 105 -9.82 -24.52 31.66
CA SER A 105 -10.37 -25.79 31.20
C SER A 105 -9.81 -26.97 32.01
N SER A 106 -10.46 -28.14 31.92
CA SER A 106 -10.04 -29.33 32.67
C SER A 106 -8.66 -29.85 32.28
N ASP A 107 -8.25 -29.67 31.02
CA ASP A 107 -6.90 -29.96 30.50
C ASP A 107 -5.89 -28.83 30.74
N LYS A 108 -6.35 -27.70 31.30
CA LYS A 108 -5.57 -26.48 31.57
C LYS A 108 -4.94 -25.81 30.34
N ALA A 109 -5.39 -26.15 29.13
CA ALA A 109 -4.90 -25.54 27.89
C ALA A 109 -5.57 -24.18 27.59
N ASN A 110 -6.79 -23.96 28.08
CA ASN A 110 -7.55 -22.72 27.87
C ASN A 110 -7.69 -21.91 29.16
N LEU A 111 -7.33 -20.63 29.09
CA LEU A 111 -7.48 -19.66 30.16
C LEU A 111 -8.57 -18.64 29.83
N PHE A 112 -9.59 -18.56 30.68
CA PHE A 112 -10.75 -17.69 30.48
C PHE A 112 -10.70 -16.48 31.41
N HIS A 113 -10.88 -15.30 30.81
CA HIS A 113 -11.05 -14.02 31.49
C HIS A 113 -12.40 -13.39 31.14
N SER A 114 -12.96 -12.64 32.10
CA SER A 114 -14.25 -11.97 31.94
C SER A 114 -14.18 -10.55 32.49
N PHE A 115 -14.69 -9.60 31.69
CA PHE A 115 -14.66 -8.17 31.96
C PHE A 115 -16.05 -7.58 31.87
N SER A 116 -16.40 -6.65 32.74
CA SER A 116 -17.58 -5.80 32.54
C SER A 116 -17.28 -4.69 31.52
N LYS A 117 -16.07 -4.16 31.51
CA LYS A 117 -15.58 -3.17 30.54
C LYS A 117 -14.16 -3.49 30.13
N PHE A 118 -13.83 -3.29 28.86
CA PHE A 118 -12.48 -3.47 28.33
C PHE A 118 -12.14 -2.33 27.37
N GLY A 119 -11.43 -1.32 27.88
CA GLY A 119 -10.95 -0.20 27.10
C GLY A 119 -9.50 0.15 27.44
N LEU A 120 -8.81 0.78 26.49
CA LEU A 120 -7.43 1.25 26.63
C LEU A 120 -7.28 2.66 26.06
N ASP A 121 -6.55 3.51 26.76
CA ASP A 121 -6.06 4.79 26.24
C ASP A 121 -4.74 4.64 25.45
N ALA A 122 -4.37 5.70 24.69
CA ALA A 122 -3.17 5.84 23.85
C ALA A 122 -1.88 5.23 24.43
N ASN A 123 -1.69 5.40 25.74
CA ASN A 123 -0.44 5.04 26.42
C ASN A 123 -0.55 3.79 27.29
N GLN A 124 -1.73 3.16 27.35
CA GLN A 124 -1.99 2.02 28.21
C GLN A 124 -1.65 0.69 27.52
N THR A 125 -1.25 -0.30 28.30
CA THR A 125 -1.01 -1.67 27.85
C THR A 125 -1.85 -2.65 28.66
N ALA A 126 -2.73 -3.41 28.02
CA ALA A 126 -3.36 -4.59 28.63
C ALA A 126 -2.42 -5.79 28.49
N ASN A 127 -1.85 -6.25 29.60
CA ASN A 127 -0.93 -7.39 29.61
C ASN A 127 -1.60 -8.63 30.22
N PHE A 128 -1.97 -9.59 29.38
CA PHE A 128 -2.45 -10.90 29.79
C PHE A 128 -1.28 -11.76 30.27
N LEU A 129 -1.34 -12.20 31.52
CA LEU A 129 -0.34 -13.08 32.12
C LEU A 129 -0.68 -14.54 31.78
N SER A 130 0.20 -15.17 31.02
CA SER A 130 0.10 -16.55 30.57
C SER A 130 1.17 -17.44 31.22
N GLN A 131 1.07 -18.74 30.95
CA GLN A 131 2.05 -19.76 31.32
C GLN A 131 2.33 -20.67 30.11
N PRO A 132 3.47 -21.38 30.06
CA PRO A 132 3.81 -22.23 28.91
C PRO A 132 2.79 -23.33 28.59
N SER A 133 1.98 -23.76 29.57
CA SER A 133 0.92 -24.77 29.36
C SER A 133 -0.35 -24.22 28.72
N ILE A 134 -0.54 -22.89 28.70
CA ILE A 134 -1.74 -22.27 28.15
C ILE A 134 -1.56 -22.14 26.63
N GLN A 135 -2.48 -22.73 25.87
CA GLN A 135 -2.55 -22.59 24.42
C GLN A 135 -3.43 -21.42 23.99
N ASN A 136 -4.57 -21.20 24.67
CA ASN A 136 -5.49 -20.12 24.31
C ASN A 136 -5.88 -19.29 25.54
N ILE A 137 -5.89 -17.98 25.37
CA ILE A 137 -6.44 -17.01 26.31
C ILE A 137 -7.72 -16.45 25.69
N LEU A 138 -8.83 -16.51 26.42
CA LEU A 138 -10.13 -16.01 25.96
C LEU A 138 -10.64 -14.94 26.90
N GLY A 139 -10.64 -13.69 26.45
CA GLY A 139 -11.20 -12.55 27.16
C GLY A 139 -12.58 -12.18 26.62
N ARG A 140 -13.62 -12.28 27.44
CA ARG A 140 -14.98 -11.84 27.10
C ARG A 140 -15.37 -10.55 27.81
N VAL A 141 -16.15 -9.71 27.14
CA VAL A 141 -16.73 -8.48 27.71
C VAL A 141 -18.25 -8.64 27.84
N THR A 142 -18.78 -8.38 29.04
CA THR A 142 -20.15 -8.72 29.43
C THR A 142 -21.02 -7.52 29.81
N GLY A 143 -20.44 -6.33 29.97
CA GLY A 143 -21.14 -5.16 30.50
C GLY A 143 -21.96 -4.34 29.50
N GLY A 144 -22.10 -4.80 28.25
CA GLY A 144 -22.99 -4.21 27.24
C GLY A 144 -22.44 -2.99 26.49
N ASP A 145 -21.30 -2.45 26.90
CA ASP A 145 -20.61 -1.37 26.19
C ASP A 145 -19.58 -1.93 25.18
N ALA A 146 -19.40 -1.23 24.06
CA ALA A 146 -18.35 -1.53 23.08
C ALA A 146 -16.94 -1.33 23.69
N SER A 147 -15.96 -2.12 23.23
CA SER A 147 -14.56 -2.01 23.65
C SER A 147 -13.85 -0.93 22.85
N ILE A 148 -13.34 0.11 23.51
CA ILE A 148 -12.52 1.15 22.86
C ILE A 148 -11.06 0.94 23.25
N ILE A 149 -10.26 0.42 22.32
CA ILE A 149 -8.89 -0.05 22.54
C ILE A 149 -7.95 0.86 21.75
N ASN A 150 -7.46 1.93 22.36
CA ASN A 150 -6.49 2.84 21.76
C ASN A 150 -5.08 2.60 22.35
N GLY A 151 -4.68 1.37 22.65
CA GLY A 151 -3.38 1.08 23.27
C GLY A 151 -2.87 -0.32 22.93
N ILE A 152 -1.88 -0.81 23.68
CA ILE A 152 -1.22 -2.07 23.34
C ILE A 152 -1.91 -3.25 24.02
N ILE A 153 -2.21 -4.31 23.27
CA ILE A 153 -2.58 -5.61 23.83
C ILE A 153 -1.34 -6.50 23.85
N ARG A 154 -1.02 -7.05 25.01
CA ARG A 154 0.17 -7.87 25.25
C ARG A 154 -0.17 -9.20 25.91
N VAL A 155 0.59 -10.24 25.56
CA VAL A 155 0.63 -11.50 26.32
C VAL A 155 2.05 -11.76 26.79
N THR A 156 2.24 -12.08 28.07
CA THR A 156 3.56 -12.38 28.66
C THR A 156 3.53 -13.74 29.37
N GLY A 157 4.62 -14.52 29.30
CA GLY A 157 4.81 -15.73 30.12
C GLY A 157 4.44 -17.07 29.45
N GLY A 158 3.92 -17.05 28.22
CA GLY A 158 3.61 -18.25 27.43
C GLY A 158 3.48 -17.90 25.94
N ASN A 159 3.28 -18.92 25.09
CA ASN A 159 3.08 -18.77 23.65
C ASN A 159 1.62 -19.02 23.26
N SER A 160 0.70 -18.24 23.83
CA SER A 160 -0.74 -18.49 23.75
C SER A 160 -1.43 -17.62 22.72
N ASN A 161 -2.38 -18.19 21.97
CA ASN A 161 -3.32 -17.43 21.15
C ASN A 161 -4.21 -16.55 22.04
N LEU A 162 -4.68 -15.42 21.52
CA LEU A 162 -5.58 -14.53 22.23
C LEU A 162 -6.89 -14.30 21.45
N TYR A 163 -8.01 -14.59 22.12
CA TYR A 163 -9.36 -14.32 21.64
C TYR A 163 -9.97 -13.18 22.47
N LEU A 164 -10.40 -12.12 21.80
CA LEU A 164 -11.12 -11.01 22.42
C LEU A 164 -12.55 -10.95 21.88
N ILE A 165 -13.52 -11.03 22.79
CA ILE A 165 -14.94 -11.20 22.46
C ILE A 165 -15.72 -10.05 23.07
N ASN A 166 -16.38 -9.24 22.25
CA ASN A 166 -17.35 -8.24 22.73
C ASN A 166 -18.55 -8.11 21.77
N PRO A 167 -19.71 -8.68 22.11
CA PRO A 167 -20.92 -8.57 21.31
C PRO A 167 -21.40 -7.13 21.06
N ALA A 168 -21.03 -6.18 21.93
CA ALA A 168 -21.41 -4.78 21.79
C ALA A 168 -20.55 -4.00 20.77
N GLY A 169 -19.52 -4.62 20.20
CA GLY A 169 -18.62 -3.99 19.22
C GLY A 169 -17.20 -3.75 19.74
N ILE A 170 -16.25 -3.58 18.82
CA ILE A 170 -14.83 -3.35 19.13
C ILE A 170 -14.29 -2.22 18.25
N ILE A 171 -13.71 -1.20 18.87
CA ILE A 171 -12.99 -0.12 18.19
C ILE A 171 -11.52 -0.21 18.58
N PHE A 172 -10.63 -0.51 17.63
CA PHE A 172 -9.20 -0.32 17.79
C PHE A 172 -8.85 1.11 17.34
N GLY A 173 -8.39 1.94 18.26
CA GLY A 173 -7.96 3.32 17.99
C GLY A 173 -6.63 3.39 17.22
N GLN A 174 -6.22 4.59 16.84
CA GLN A 174 -5.01 4.81 16.02
C GLN A 174 -3.70 4.33 16.67
N ASN A 175 -3.65 4.28 18.00
CA ASN A 175 -2.50 3.79 18.75
C ASN A 175 -2.62 2.31 19.14
N ALA A 176 -3.67 1.62 18.65
CA ALA A 176 -3.83 0.20 18.92
C ALA A 176 -2.74 -0.61 18.21
N SER A 177 -2.10 -1.50 18.96
CA SER A 177 -1.14 -2.46 18.43
C SER A 177 -1.14 -3.75 19.22
N LEU A 178 -0.63 -4.81 18.60
CA LEU A 178 -0.53 -6.13 19.21
C LEU A 178 0.93 -6.44 19.56
N ASN A 179 1.15 -6.95 20.76
CA ASN A 179 2.40 -7.57 21.19
C ASN A 179 2.04 -8.95 21.77
N VAL A 180 1.59 -9.83 20.89
CA VAL A 180 1.17 -11.20 21.20
C VAL A 180 2.16 -12.19 20.57
N PRO A 181 2.50 -13.28 21.26
CA PRO A 181 3.49 -14.24 20.78
C PRO A 181 2.93 -15.23 19.73
N ALA A 182 1.60 -15.34 19.63
CA ALA A 182 0.89 -16.28 18.76
C ALA A 182 -0.32 -15.61 18.07
N SER A 183 -1.33 -16.39 17.63
CA SER A 183 -2.45 -15.87 16.83
C SER A 183 -3.40 -14.95 17.62
N PHE A 184 -4.02 -14.00 16.93
CA PHE A 184 -5.00 -13.07 17.51
C PHE A 184 -6.35 -13.15 16.79
N THR A 185 -7.43 -13.24 17.57
CA THR A 185 -8.81 -13.20 17.06
C THR A 185 -9.62 -12.17 17.82
N ALA A 186 -10.23 -11.22 17.11
CA ALA A 186 -11.21 -10.30 17.67
C ALA A 186 -12.59 -10.58 17.07
N THR A 187 -13.62 -10.65 17.91
CA THR A 187 -14.97 -10.98 17.43
C THR A 187 -16.09 -10.31 18.23
N THR A 188 -17.19 -10.01 17.55
CA THR A 188 -18.46 -9.58 18.15
C THR A 188 -19.48 -10.72 18.27
N ALA A 189 -19.04 -11.98 18.11
CA ALA A 189 -19.87 -13.15 18.31
C ALA A 189 -20.42 -13.21 19.74
N THR A 190 -21.66 -13.68 19.86
CA THR A 190 -22.37 -13.91 21.14
C THR A 190 -21.95 -15.22 21.78
N ARG A 191 -21.50 -16.22 20.99
CA ARG A 191 -21.02 -17.50 21.49
C ARG A 191 -19.86 -18.05 20.66
N LEU A 192 -18.90 -18.72 21.33
CA LEU A 192 -17.82 -19.47 20.69
C LEU A 192 -17.96 -20.97 20.94
N GLY A 193 -17.88 -21.78 19.90
CA GLY A 193 -18.01 -23.24 19.97
C GLY A 193 -16.67 -23.96 20.00
N PHE A 194 -16.58 -24.98 20.85
CA PHE A 194 -15.40 -25.85 21.05
C PHE A 194 -15.66 -27.30 20.56
N GLY A 195 -16.69 -27.51 19.73
CA GLY A 195 -17.18 -28.84 19.34
C GLY A 195 -18.06 -29.50 20.42
N ASN A 196 -18.70 -30.63 20.07
CA ASN A 196 -19.58 -31.41 20.96
C ASN A 196 -20.67 -30.60 21.70
N ASN A 197 -21.24 -29.57 21.04
CA ASN A 197 -22.20 -28.63 21.61
C ASN A 197 -21.72 -27.87 22.86
N ASN A 198 -20.40 -27.74 23.06
CA ASN A 198 -19.82 -26.93 24.12
C ASN A 198 -19.63 -25.48 23.63
N TRP A 199 -20.25 -24.53 24.34
CA TRP A 199 -20.28 -23.12 23.98
C TRP A 199 -19.76 -22.25 25.12
N LEU A 200 -18.83 -21.36 24.78
CA LEU A 200 -18.53 -20.19 25.58
C LEU A 200 -19.53 -19.09 25.22
N ASN A 201 -20.45 -18.80 26.13
CA ASN A 201 -21.38 -17.68 25.99
C ASN A 201 -20.69 -16.37 26.38
N ALA A 202 -20.76 -15.35 25.53
CA ALA A 202 -20.23 -14.02 25.81
C ALA A 202 -20.97 -13.40 27.01
N VAL A 203 -22.29 -13.55 27.08
CA VAL A 203 -23.12 -13.12 28.22
C VAL A 203 -23.75 -14.33 28.91
N GLY A 204 -23.85 -14.31 30.24
CA GLY A 204 -24.41 -15.40 31.05
C GLY A 204 -23.35 -16.34 31.64
N THR A 205 -23.80 -17.50 32.12
CA THR A 205 -22.99 -18.51 32.82
C THR A 205 -22.29 -19.47 31.84
N ASN A 206 -21.13 -19.98 32.25
CA ASN A 206 -20.31 -20.89 31.45
C ASN A 206 -19.75 -22.03 32.32
N ASN A 207 -19.61 -23.22 31.73
CA ASN A 207 -18.88 -24.33 32.35
C ASN A 207 -17.48 -24.45 31.74
N TYR A 208 -16.53 -23.69 32.28
CA TYR A 208 -15.15 -23.60 31.75
C TYR A 208 -14.45 -24.96 31.67
N SER A 209 -14.77 -25.90 32.58
CA SER A 209 -14.13 -27.21 32.63
C SER A 209 -14.36 -28.06 31.36
N GLN A 210 -15.45 -27.80 30.63
CA GLN A 210 -15.86 -28.52 29.42
C GLN A 210 -15.40 -27.85 28.12
N LEU A 211 -14.85 -26.64 28.19
CA LEU A 211 -14.40 -25.87 27.02
C LEU A 211 -12.95 -26.24 26.65
N ILE A 212 -12.77 -27.46 26.14
CA ILE A 212 -11.47 -28.06 25.75
C ILE A 212 -11.25 -27.88 24.25
N GLY A 213 -10.01 -27.63 23.83
CA GLY A 213 -9.64 -27.44 22.41
C GLY A 213 -9.66 -25.98 21.96
N THR A 214 -9.68 -25.74 20.65
CA THR A 214 -9.62 -24.39 20.06
C THR A 214 -10.99 -24.00 19.48
N PRO A 215 -11.47 -22.75 19.69
CA PRO A 215 -12.70 -22.28 19.08
C PRO A 215 -12.68 -22.36 17.55
N ASN A 216 -13.75 -22.89 16.96
CA ASN A 216 -13.90 -22.99 15.50
C ASN A 216 -15.28 -22.56 14.98
N SER A 217 -16.19 -22.18 15.88
CA SER A 217 -17.56 -21.80 15.56
C SER A 217 -17.92 -20.52 16.29
N PHE A 218 -18.56 -19.57 15.61
CA PHE A 218 -18.86 -18.23 16.09
C PHE A 218 -20.32 -17.94 15.80
N VAL A 219 -21.13 -17.74 16.83
CA VAL A 219 -22.55 -17.45 16.68
C VAL A 219 -22.80 -15.96 16.86
N PHE A 220 -23.63 -15.39 15.99
CA PHE A 220 -24.12 -14.01 16.04
C PHE A 220 -25.63 -14.06 16.23
N ASP A 221 -26.10 -14.23 17.47
CA ASP A 221 -27.52 -14.49 17.75
C ASP A 221 -28.43 -13.26 17.66
N SER A 222 -27.87 -12.04 17.74
CA SER A 222 -28.64 -10.80 17.65
C SER A 222 -29.16 -10.58 16.23
N SER A 223 -30.32 -9.93 16.07
CA SER A 223 -30.84 -9.52 14.77
C SER A 223 -29.88 -8.58 14.01
N VAL A 224 -29.10 -7.78 14.73
CA VAL A 224 -28.01 -6.96 14.20
C VAL A 224 -26.71 -7.37 14.89
N ALA A 225 -25.72 -7.85 14.14
CA ALA A 225 -24.39 -8.13 14.65
C ALA A 225 -23.57 -6.83 14.74
N SER A 226 -22.83 -6.63 15.83
CA SER A 226 -22.07 -5.38 16.04
C SER A 226 -20.80 -5.31 15.20
N ALA A 227 -20.35 -4.09 14.88
CA ALA A 227 -19.19 -3.89 14.03
C ALA A 227 -17.83 -3.97 14.76
N ILE A 228 -16.78 -4.23 13.98
CA ILE A 228 -15.38 -4.03 14.35
C ILE A 228 -14.83 -2.87 13.52
N PHE A 229 -14.25 -1.86 14.18
CA PHE A 229 -13.57 -0.77 13.52
C PHE A 229 -12.11 -0.67 13.97
N ASN A 230 -11.17 -0.90 13.05
CA ASN A 230 -9.74 -0.79 13.28
C ASN A 230 -9.13 0.47 12.67
N GLN A 231 -8.44 1.26 13.48
CA GLN A 231 -7.59 2.39 13.04
C GLN A 231 -6.10 2.14 13.34
N GLY A 232 -5.77 1.08 14.09
CA GLY A 232 -4.42 0.77 14.52
C GLY A 232 -3.69 -0.22 13.60
N ASN A 233 -2.42 -0.48 13.91
CA ASN A 233 -1.61 -1.46 13.20
C ASN A 233 -1.70 -2.81 13.91
N LEU A 234 -2.48 -3.72 13.35
CA LEU A 234 -2.65 -5.06 13.90
C LEU A 234 -1.72 -6.02 13.16
N ALA A 235 -0.64 -6.42 13.83
CA ALA A 235 0.35 -7.35 13.30
C ALA A 235 0.59 -8.50 14.29
N VAL A 236 0.74 -9.72 13.77
CA VAL A 236 1.13 -10.90 14.55
C VAL A 236 2.49 -11.43 14.07
N PRO A 237 3.23 -12.18 14.91
CA PRO A 237 4.51 -12.77 14.51
C PRO A 237 4.38 -13.75 13.34
N SER A 238 5.48 -14.01 12.63
CA SER A 238 5.46 -14.89 11.45
C SER A 238 4.87 -16.28 11.77
N GLY A 239 4.08 -16.82 10.84
CA GLY A 239 3.40 -18.11 10.96
C GLY A 239 2.12 -18.12 11.80
N ASN A 240 1.69 -16.96 12.33
CA ASN A 240 0.49 -16.85 13.17
C ASN A 240 -0.66 -16.15 12.46
N ASN A 241 -1.89 -16.43 12.88
CA ASN A 241 -3.10 -15.94 12.21
C ASN A 241 -3.63 -14.65 12.85
N LEU A 242 -4.23 -13.80 12.02
CA LEU A 242 -4.97 -12.60 12.41
C LEU A 242 -6.42 -12.72 11.92
N SER A 243 -7.38 -12.74 12.85
CA SER A 243 -8.79 -12.95 12.54
C SER A 243 -9.70 -11.83 13.09
N LEU A 244 -10.57 -11.28 12.25
CA LEU A 244 -11.55 -10.25 12.62
C LEU A 244 -12.96 -10.67 12.17
N PHE A 245 -13.87 -10.92 13.13
CA PHE A 245 -15.23 -11.39 12.84
C PHE A 245 -16.29 -10.48 13.47
N GLY A 246 -17.01 -9.71 12.68
CA GLY A 246 -18.05 -8.80 13.16
C GLY A 246 -19.26 -8.73 12.23
N GLY A 247 -20.29 -7.96 12.57
CA GLY A 247 -21.41 -7.69 11.67
C GLY A 247 -21.03 -6.81 10.48
N THR A 248 -20.07 -5.92 10.71
CA THR A 248 -19.38 -5.11 9.69
C THR A 248 -17.93 -5.01 10.14
N VAL A 249 -16.96 -5.07 9.21
CA VAL A 249 -15.54 -4.92 9.56
C VAL A 249 -14.92 -3.81 8.74
N VAL A 250 -14.47 -2.75 9.41
CA VAL A 250 -13.76 -1.64 8.78
C VAL A 250 -12.36 -1.53 9.36
N SER A 251 -11.33 -1.50 8.53
CA SER A 251 -9.94 -1.29 8.92
C SER A 251 -9.32 -0.16 8.11
N THR A 252 -9.01 0.94 8.77
CA THR A 252 -8.23 2.07 8.21
C THR A 252 -6.76 2.06 8.61
N GLY A 253 -6.38 1.16 9.53
CA GLY A 253 -5.00 0.79 9.82
C GLY A 253 -4.58 -0.50 9.10
N SER A 254 -3.31 -0.87 9.21
CA SER A 254 -2.73 -2.05 8.54
C SER A 254 -3.06 -3.37 9.24
N LEU A 255 -3.17 -4.43 8.43
CA LEU A 255 -3.38 -5.81 8.87
C LEU A 255 -2.22 -6.66 8.33
N SER A 256 -1.45 -7.29 9.22
CA SER A 256 -0.29 -8.08 8.82
C SER A 256 -0.17 -9.40 9.59
N ALA A 257 0.04 -10.49 8.86
CA ALA A 257 0.33 -11.81 9.39
C ALA A 257 1.34 -12.53 8.48
N PRO A 258 2.63 -12.13 8.49
CA PRO A 258 3.63 -12.74 7.62
C PRO A 258 3.65 -14.27 7.78
N GLY A 259 3.53 -15.04 6.70
CA GLY A 259 3.52 -16.51 6.74
C GLY A 259 2.33 -17.15 7.46
N GLY A 260 1.40 -16.37 8.01
CA GLY A 260 0.16 -16.83 8.61
C GLY A 260 -1.06 -16.22 7.92
N ASN A 261 -2.26 -16.67 8.30
CA ASN A 261 -3.47 -16.29 7.57
C ASN A 261 -4.08 -14.99 8.09
N VAL A 262 -4.63 -14.18 7.19
CA VAL A 262 -5.56 -13.10 7.54
C VAL A 262 -6.98 -13.55 7.19
N THR A 263 -7.86 -13.57 8.18
CA THR A 263 -9.27 -13.98 7.99
C THR A 263 -10.20 -12.87 8.47
N ILE A 264 -11.04 -12.35 7.57
CA ILE A 264 -12.00 -11.29 7.88
C ILE A 264 -13.40 -11.77 7.47
N ALA A 265 -14.37 -11.67 8.38
CA ALA A 265 -15.75 -12.00 8.06
C ALA A 265 -16.70 -10.91 8.59
N ALA A 266 -17.49 -10.34 7.68
CA ALA A 266 -18.70 -9.61 8.02
C ALA A 266 -19.87 -10.59 8.01
N VAL A 267 -20.39 -10.92 9.19
CA VAL A 267 -21.38 -11.99 9.42
C VAL A 267 -22.71 -11.36 9.83
N PRO A 268 -23.82 -11.66 9.12
CA PRO A 268 -25.13 -11.15 9.51
C PRO A 268 -25.51 -11.54 10.93
N GLY A 269 -26.46 -10.78 11.48
CA GLY A 269 -27.20 -11.22 12.64
C GLY A 269 -27.92 -12.54 12.38
N SER A 270 -28.30 -13.23 13.45
CA SER A 270 -28.96 -14.55 13.41
C SER A 270 -28.20 -15.57 12.54
N SER A 271 -26.87 -15.62 12.66
CA SER A 271 -26.03 -16.50 11.84
C SER A 271 -24.96 -17.22 12.64
N LEU A 272 -24.53 -18.37 12.12
CA LEU A 272 -23.41 -19.17 12.61
C LEU A 272 -22.29 -19.13 11.57
N LEU A 273 -21.13 -18.63 11.96
CA LEU A 273 -19.89 -18.76 11.22
C LEU A 273 -19.14 -20.01 11.71
N LYS A 274 -18.85 -20.94 10.81
CA LYS A 274 -17.89 -22.04 11.06
C LYS A 274 -16.60 -21.75 10.31
N VAL A 275 -15.48 -21.89 11.01
CA VAL A 275 -14.14 -21.80 10.44
C VAL A 275 -13.61 -23.22 10.30
N SER A 276 -13.33 -23.65 9.08
CA SER A 276 -12.80 -25.00 8.84
C SER A 276 -11.30 -25.06 9.17
N LEU A 277 -10.83 -26.25 9.53
CA LEU A 277 -9.43 -26.49 9.89
C LEU A 277 -8.52 -26.37 8.65
N ALA A 278 -7.26 -25.99 8.89
CA ALA A 278 -6.24 -25.82 7.85
C ALA A 278 -6.17 -27.05 6.91
N GLY A 279 -6.27 -26.80 5.59
CA GLY A 279 -6.14 -27.83 4.54
C GLY A 279 -7.40 -28.11 3.70
N ASN A 280 -8.55 -27.49 4.00
CA ASN A 280 -9.77 -27.59 3.17
C ASN A 280 -10.04 -26.28 2.38
N PRO A 281 -10.45 -26.36 1.10
CA PRO A 281 -10.65 -25.19 0.22
C PRO A 281 -11.86 -24.32 0.57
N LEU A 282 -12.70 -24.74 1.53
CA LEU A 282 -13.81 -23.95 2.07
C LEU A 282 -13.51 -23.61 3.52
N SER A 283 -12.89 -22.45 3.76
CA SER A 283 -12.40 -22.02 5.08
C SER A 283 -13.49 -21.43 5.97
N LEU A 284 -14.57 -20.90 5.39
CA LEU A 284 -15.64 -20.19 6.11
C LEU A 284 -17.02 -20.63 5.59
N GLU A 285 -17.92 -20.98 6.50
CA GLU A 285 -19.32 -21.29 6.20
C GLU A 285 -20.22 -20.43 7.10
N ILE A 286 -21.13 -19.64 6.50
CA ILE A 286 -22.14 -18.87 7.21
C ILE A 286 -23.48 -19.56 7.04
N GLN A 287 -24.08 -19.99 8.16
CA GLN A 287 -25.39 -20.65 8.19
C GLN A 287 -26.40 -19.75 8.89
N PRO A 288 -27.59 -19.50 8.32
CA PRO A 288 -28.65 -18.78 9.00
C PRO A 288 -29.15 -19.59 10.20
N LEU A 289 -29.51 -18.89 11.27
CA LEU A 289 -30.12 -19.41 12.48
C LEU A 289 -31.51 -18.81 12.66
N ASN A 290 -32.42 -19.56 13.26
CA ASN A 290 -33.67 -18.99 13.75
C ASN A 290 -33.33 -18.07 14.93
N SER A 291 -33.54 -16.76 14.79
CA SER A 291 -33.29 -15.78 15.86
C SER A 291 -34.00 -16.19 17.14
N THR A 292 -33.29 -16.24 18.26
CA THR A 292 -33.86 -16.64 19.56
C THR A 292 -33.72 -15.60 20.66
N ASN A 293 -32.93 -14.52 20.51
CA ASN A 293 -32.65 -13.57 21.60
C ASN A 293 -32.24 -12.15 21.16
N ASP A 294 -33.21 -11.24 20.99
CA ASP A 294 -32.97 -9.80 20.73
C ASP A 294 -32.63 -8.96 22.00
N ASN A 295 -32.50 -9.60 23.16
CA ASN A 295 -32.11 -8.92 24.41
C ASN A 295 -30.58 -8.76 24.59
N LEU A 296 -29.79 -9.06 23.55
CA LEU A 296 -28.33 -8.95 23.59
C LEU A 296 -27.88 -7.56 23.09
N PRO A 297 -26.82 -6.98 23.67
CA PRO A 297 -26.32 -5.67 23.26
C PRO A 297 -25.81 -5.73 21.81
N SER A 298 -26.39 -4.93 20.93
CA SER A 298 -25.98 -4.75 19.54
C SER A 298 -25.80 -3.27 19.21
N ASN A 299 -24.69 -2.92 18.58
CA ASN A 299 -24.42 -1.57 18.09
C ASN A 299 -23.93 -1.66 16.63
N ASP A 300 -24.66 -1.03 15.72
CA ASP A 300 -24.19 -0.83 14.35
C ASP A 300 -23.01 0.14 14.29
N LEU A 301 -22.36 0.22 13.12
CA LEU A 301 -21.18 1.07 12.96
C LEU A 301 -21.48 2.56 13.22
N ALA A 302 -22.64 3.06 12.80
CA ALA A 302 -23.04 4.45 13.03
C ALA A 302 -23.19 4.76 14.52
N THR A 303 -23.81 3.85 15.28
CA THR A 303 -23.98 3.96 16.74
C THR A 303 -22.64 3.84 17.45
N LEU A 304 -21.74 2.97 17.00
CA LEU A 304 -20.37 2.89 17.52
C LEU A 304 -19.58 4.18 17.31
N LEU A 305 -19.78 4.86 16.19
CA LEU A 305 -19.09 6.11 15.84
C LEU A 305 -19.72 7.35 16.50
N THR A 306 -21.02 7.33 16.83
CA THR A 306 -21.75 8.48 17.39
C THR A 306 -22.04 8.37 18.88
N GLY A 307 -22.02 7.16 19.44
CA GLY A 307 -22.13 6.88 20.87
C GLY A 307 -20.93 7.43 21.64
N GLY A 308 -21.17 7.91 22.87
CA GLY A 308 -20.33 8.83 23.66
C GLY A 308 -18.87 8.47 24.02
N GLY A 309 -18.20 7.57 23.28
CA GLY A 309 -16.75 7.36 23.29
C GLY A 309 -16.08 7.44 21.90
N GLY A 310 -16.84 7.52 20.81
CA GLY A 310 -16.34 7.68 19.45
C GLY A 310 -16.16 9.15 19.06
N GLY A 311 -15.15 9.83 19.61
CA GLY A 311 -14.78 11.15 19.09
C GLY A 311 -14.24 11.00 17.66
N ASN A 312 -14.94 11.58 16.66
CA ASN A 312 -14.55 11.72 15.25
C ASN A 312 -13.45 10.74 14.80
N ALA A 313 -13.86 9.57 14.30
CA ALA A 313 -12.93 8.74 13.55
C ALA A 313 -12.34 9.60 12.43
N ASN A 314 -11.04 9.89 12.46
CA ASN A 314 -10.40 10.78 11.48
C ASN A 314 -10.64 10.35 10.02
N ASN A 315 -11.03 9.09 9.82
CA ASN A 315 -11.21 8.45 8.53
C ASN A 315 -12.68 8.05 8.19
N LEU A 316 -13.65 8.21 9.11
CA LEU A 316 -15.07 7.90 8.90
C LEU A 316 -15.96 9.03 9.45
N VAL A 317 -16.93 9.46 8.65
CA VAL A 317 -17.94 10.46 9.04
C VAL A 317 -19.32 9.80 9.03
N VAL A 318 -20.20 10.24 9.95
CA VAL A 318 -21.61 9.87 9.92
C VAL A 318 -22.42 11.07 9.42
N GLU A 319 -23.01 10.94 8.23
CA GLU A 319 -23.83 11.97 7.59
C GLU A 319 -25.24 11.42 7.38
N ASN A 320 -26.26 12.08 7.95
CA ASN A 320 -27.67 11.66 7.83
C ASN A 320 -27.95 10.19 8.25
N GLY A 321 -27.12 9.64 9.15
CA GLY A 321 -27.23 8.24 9.61
C GLY A 321 -26.45 7.24 8.76
N GLU A 322 -25.84 7.65 7.64
CA GLU A 322 -24.95 6.83 6.83
C GLU A 322 -23.49 7.02 7.28
N VAL A 323 -22.73 5.93 7.32
CA VAL A 323 -21.29 5.96 7.58
C VAL A 323 -20.55 6.10 6.26
N LYS A 324 -19.63 7.07 6.15
CA LYS A 324 -18.82 7.29 4.94
C LYS A 324 -17.34 7.41 5.25
N LEU A 325 -16.48 6.87 4.38
CA LEU A 325 -15.04 7.12 4.43
C LEU A 325 -14.72 8.57 4.08
N THR A 326 -13.94 9.24 4.93
CA THR A 326 -13.45 10.60 4.64
C THR A 326 -12.42 10.54 3.51
N GLY A 327 -12.57 11.39 2.50
CA GLY A 327 -11.68 11.45 1.34
C GLY A 327 -12.24 10.77 0.09
N SER A 328 -12.73 9.52 0.20
CA SER A 328 -13.39 8.84 -0.93
C SER A 328 -14.90 9.08 -1.00
N GLY A 329 -15.53 9.37 0.14
CA GLY A 329 -16.99 9.47 0.25
C GLY A 329 -17.72 8.13 0.14
N LEU A 330 -16.99 7.01 0.16
CA LEU A 330 -17.56 5.66 0.08
C LEU A 330 -18.49 5.41 1.27
N THR A 331 -19.76 5.13 1.02
CA THR A 331 -20.71 4.70 2.04
C THR A 331 -20.41 3.27 2.49
N VAL A 332 -20.35 3.06 3.79
CA VAL A 332 -20.18 1.75 4.44
C VAL A 332 -21.52 1.33 5.00
N SER A 333 -22.03 0.21 4.50
CA SER A 333 -23.29 -0.41 4.93
C SER A 333 -23.04 -1.53 5.92
N ASN A 334 -24.11 -1.96 6.60
CA ASN A 334 -24.04 -3.16 7.43
C ASN A 334 -23.73 -4.39 6.55
N GLY A 335 -22.87 -5.30 7.03
CA GLY A 335 -22.44 -6.48 6.28
C GLY A 335 -21.23 -6.23 5.37
N ASP A 336 -20.71 -5.01 5.29
CA ASP A 336 -19.54 -4.68 4.47
C ASP A 336 -18.21 -5.06 5.16
N VAL A 337 -17.20 -5.36 4.34
CA VAL A 337 -15.78 -5.35 4.73
C VAL A 337 -15.05 -4.25 3.99
N VAL A 338 -14.39 -3.35 4.73
CA VAL A 338 -13.64 -2.22 4.16
C VAL A 338 -12.25 -2.16 4.75
N VAL A 339 -11.20 -2.29 3.95
CA VAL A 339 -9.80 -2.21 4.37
C VAL A 339 -9.05 -1.18 3.51
N THR A 340 -8.69 -0.03 4.08
CA THR A 340 -8.12 1.09 3.28
C THR A 340 -6.59 1.08 3.21
N LYS A 341 -5.94 0.13 3.88
CA LYS A 341 -4.49 -0.13 3.84
C LYS A 341 -4.20 -1.52 3.29
N ASP A 342 -2.93 -1.79 3.01
CA ASP A 342 -2.53 -3.08 2.47
C ASP A 342 -2.79 -4.21 3.47
N ILE A 343 -3.21 -5.36 2.95
CA ILE A 343 -3.30 -6.62 3.69
C ILE A 343 -2.09 -7.46 3.31
N ILE A 344 -1.26 -7.82 4.30
CA ILE A 344 0.05 -8.43 4.05
C ILE A 344 0.18 -9.76 4.79
N THR A 345 0.29 -10.85 4.05
CA THR A 345 0.70 -12.18 4.55
C THR A 345 2.05 -12.63 4.00
N ALA A 346 2.63 -11.86 3.08
CA ALA A 346 3.93 -12.17 2.48
C ALA A 346 5.04 -12.31 3.53
N ASP A 347 5.69 -13.48 3.55
CA ASP A 347 6.94 -13.71 4.29
C ASP A 347 8.10 -13.79 3.30
N ARG A 348 8.89 -12.71 3.27
CA ARG A 348 10.03 -12.59 2.33
C ARG A 348 11.28 -13.32 2.80
N PHE A 349 11.24 -14.00 3.95
CA PHE A 349 12.39 -14.67 4.55
C PHE A 349 12.24 -16.18 4.64
N ASN A 350 11.04 -16.66 4.97
CA ASN A 350 10.80 -18.10 5.16
C ASN A 350 10.25 -18.81 3.92
N GLY A 351 9.93 -18.08 2.85
CA GLY A 351 9.41 -18.68 1.63
C GLY A 351 8.00 -19.24 1.76
N GLN A 352 7.25 -18.88 2.78
CA GLN A 352 5.88 -19.32 2.96
C GLN A 352 5.00 -18.14 3.33
N SER A 353 4.00 -17.85 2.53
CA SER A 353 3.00 -16.83 2.79
C SER A 353 1.68 -17.49 3.17
N GLY A 354 0.89 -16.82 4.02
CA GLY A 354 -0.41 -17.34 4.43
C GLY A 354 -1.56 -16.86 3.55
N THR A 355 -2.68 -17.56 3.63
CA THR A 355 -3.89 -17.29 2.85
C THR A 355 -4.65 -16.09 3.41
N ILE A 356 -5.24 -15.30 2.52
CA ILE A 356 -6.14 -14.20 2.86
C ILE A 356 -7.57 -14.64 2.52
N ASN A 357 -8.43 -14.72 3.54
CA ASN A 357 -9.84 -15.08 3.37
C ASN A 357 -10.71 -13.91 3.83
N ILE A 358 -11.55 -13.38 2.94
CA ILE A 358 -12.52 -12.34 3.28
C ILE A 358 -13.91 -12.76 2.81
N THR A 359 -14.87 -12.70 3.72
CA THR A 359 -16.28 -12.94 3.42
C THR A 359 -17.13 -11.78 3.90
N ALA A 360 -18.02 -11.30 3.05
CA ALA A 360 -18.96 -10.24 3.37
C ALA A 360 -20.35 -10.58 2.80
N GLU A 361 -21.40 -10.31 3.57
CA GLU A 361 -22.76 -10.31 3.02
C GLU A 361 -22.98 -9.11 2.09
N GLY A 362 -22.39 -7.96 2.44
CA GLY A 362 -22.39 -6.77 1.60
C GLY A 362 -21.20 -6.73 0.64
N ASN A 363 -20.58 -5.56 0.54
CA ASN A 363 -19.44 -5.30 -0.33
C ASN A 363 -18.11 -5.62 0.37
N ILE A 364 -17.13 -6.04 -0.42
CA ILE A 364 -15.72 -6.05 -0.02
C ILE A 364 -15.01 -4.90 -0.72
N THR A 365 -14.40 -4.00 0.04
CA THR A 365 -13.50 -2.97 -0.50
C THR A 365 -12.14 -3.07 0.17
N THR A 366 -11.06 -3.29 -0.58
CA THR A 366 -9.70 -3.37 -0.03
C THR A 366 -8.70 -2.51 -0.80
N ASN A 367 -7.54 -2.21 -0.19
CA ASN A 367 -6.39 -1.65 -0.89
C ASN A 367 -5.62 -2.77 -1.61
N ASN A 368 -4.28 -2.78 -1.59
CA ASN A 368 -3.52 -3.89 -2.17
C ASN A 368 -3.55 -5.11 -1.23
N ILE A 369 -3.47 -6.29 -1.83
CA ILE A 369 -3.38 -7.57 -1.16
C ILE A 369 -2.05 -8.20 -1.58
N ASP A 370 -1.13 -8.37 -0.62
CA ASP A 370 0.18 -8.99 -0.84
C ASP A 370 0.28 -10.29 -0.04
N ALA A 371 0.06 -11.40 -0.75
CA ALA A 371 0.28 -12.75 -0.28
C ALA A 371 1.43 -13.42 -1.03
N SER A 372 2.33 -12.64 -1.65
CA SER A 372 3.48 -13.16 -2.39
C SER A 372 4.46 -13.91 -1.48
N ALA A 373 5.24 -14.82 -2.08
CA ALA A 373 6.32 -15.52 -1.38
C ALA A 373 7.64 -15.33 -2.11
N PHE A 374 8.67 -15.01 -1.33
CA PHE A 374 10.04 -14.98 -1.80
C PHE A 374 10.91 -15.84 -0.89
N SER A 375 11.74 -16.67 -1.48
CA SER A 375 12.67 -17.52 -0.75
C SER A 375 14.04 -17.56 -1.44
N ARG A 376 15.06 -17.87 -0.64
CA ARG A 376 16.40 -18.22 -1.13
C ARG A 376 16.75 -19.69 -0.83
N PHE A 377 15.78 -20.46 -0.32
CA PHE A 377 15.90 -21.83 0.17
C PHE A 377 14.84 -22.74 -0.49
N GLU A 378 14.87 -24.04 -0.23
CA GLU A 378 14.16 -25.15 -0.93
C GLU A 378 12.75 -24.88 -1.53
N SER A 379 11.92 -24.01 -0.94
CA SER A 379 10.62 -23.63 -1.53
C SER A 379 10.20 -22.18 -1.29
N ALA A 380 9.37 -21.66 -2.21
CA ALA A 380 8.60 -20.43 -2.10
C ALA A 380 7.12 -20.75 -2.38
N THR A 381 6.25 -20.72 -1.37
CA THR A 381 4.80 -20.97 -1.51
C THR A 381 4.04 -19.72 -1.10
N ALA A 382 3.41 -19.07 -2.08
CA ALA A 382 2.57 -17.91 -1.86
C ALA A 382 1.19 -18.30 -1.33
N GLY A 383 0.55 -17.37 -0.63
CA GLY A 383 -0.77 -17.55 -0.05
C GLY A 383 -1.87 -17.35 -1.08
N ALA A 384 -2.97 -18.10 -0.96
CA ALA A 384 -4.15 -17.87 -1.79
C ALA A 384 -4.93 -16.63 -1.30
N VAL A 385 -5.70 -16.01 -2.19
CA VAL A 385 -6.60 -14.90 -1.89
C VAL A 385 -8.02 -15.32 -2.25
N ASN A 386 -8.87 -15.44 -1.24
CA ASN A 386 -10.27 -15.84 -1.39
C ASN A 386 -11.18 -14.72 -0.88
N LEU A 387 -11.95 -14.12 -1.79
CA LEU A 387 -12.88 -13.02 -1.51
C LEU A 387 -14.29 -13.44 -1.94
N THR A 388 -15.25 -13.43 -1.02
CA THR A 388 -16.65 -13.76 -1.31
C THR A 388 -17.57 -12.65 -0.81
N ALA A 389 -18.33 -12.01 -1.69
CA ALA A 389 -19.23 -10.90 -1.38
C ALA A 389 -20.66 -11.17 -1.89
N GLY A 390 -21.67 -10.94 -1.07
CA GLY A 390 -23.07 -10.84 -1.53
C GLY A 390 -23.39 -9.52 -2.25
N GLY A 391 -22.45 -8.56 -2.23
CA GLY A 391 -22.46 -7.35 -3.04
C GLY A 391 -21.31 -7.31 -4.04
N ASN A 392 -20.63 -6.16 -4.14
CA ASN A 392 -19.50 -5.96 -5.04
C ASN A 392 -18.16 -6.28 -4.35
N ILE A 393 -17.17 -6.71 -5.13
CA ILE A 393 -15.76 -6.74 -4.72
C ILE A 393 -15.02 -5.60 -5.41
N THR A 394 -14.37 -4.73 -4.65
CA THR A 394 -13.48 -3.68 -5.13
C THR A 394 -12.13 -3.79 -4.45
N THR A 395 -11.05 -3.98 -5.19
CA THR A 395 -9.70 -4.11 -4.63
C THR A 395 -8.68 -3.43 -5.55
N ASN A 396 -7.53 -3.02 -5.00
CA ASN A 396 -6.42 -2.56 -5.83
C ASN A 396 -5.65 -3.77 -6.37
N ASN A 397 -4.33 -3.82 -6.23
CA ASN A 397 -3.55 -4.90 -6.82
C ASN A 397 -3.55 -6.12 -5.90
N ILE A 398 -3.64 -7.30 -6.51
CA ILE A 398 -3.47 -8.58 -5.84
C ILE A 398 -2.17 -9.21 -6.33
N ASP A 399 -1.27 -9.49 -5.40
CA ASP A 399 -0.01 -10.20 -5.67
C ASP A 399 0.05 -11.48 -4.83
N THR A 400 0.02 -12.62 -5.52
CA THR A 400 0.22 -13.97 -4.95
C THR A 400 1.38 -14.67 -5.66
N SER A 401 2.30 -13.89 -6.25
CA SER A 401 3.44 -14.44 -6.96
C SER A 401 4.42 -15.16 -6.04
N ALA A 402 5.12 -16.14 -6.61
CA ALA A 402 6.16 -16.89 -5.90
C ALA A 402 7.49 -16.80 -6.66
N ALA A 403 8.55 -16.43 -5.98
CA ALA A 403 9.87 -16.34 -6.59
C ALA A 403 10.95 -16.99 -5.71
N LEU A 404 11.81 -17.77 -6.36
CA LEU A 404 12.88 -18.54 -5.72
C LEU A 404 14.12 -18.64 -6.61
N ILE A 405 15.28 -18.73 -5.95
CA ILE A 405 16.55 -19.15 -6.53
C ILE A 405 16.77 -20.60 -6.06
N LEU A 406 16.60 -21.59 -6.96
CA LEU A 406 16.69 -23.04 -6.72
C LEU A 406 15.57 -23.66 -5.86
N GLY A 407 14.74 -24.51 -6.47
CA GLY A 407 13.75 -25.35 -5.77
C GLY A 407 12.33 -25.20 -6.31
N THR A 408 11.32 -25.30 -5.42
CA THR A 408 9.90 -25.27 -5.78
C THR A 408 9.27 -23.90 -5.52
N ALA A 409 8.73 -23.24 -6.55
CA ALA A 409 7.98 -21.99 -6.44
C ALA A 409 6.49 -22.23 -6.78
N ASN A 410 5.59 -22.03 -5.82
CA ASN A 410 4.15 -22.18 -6.00
C ASN A 410 3.45 -20.86 -5.73
N ALA A 411 2.91 -20.24 -6.77
CA ALA A 411 2.09 -19.03 -6.62
C ALA A 411 0.70 -19.38 -6.05
N GLY A 412 0.10 -18.42 -5.35
CA GLY A 412 -1.20 -18.58 -4.72
C GLY A 412 -2.35 -18.37 -5.72
N ALA A 413 -3.44 -19.12 -5.55
CA ALA A 413 -4.65 -18.91 -6.33
C ALA A 413 -5.40 -17.64 -5.89
N VAL A 414 -6.15 -17.04 -6.81
CA VAL A 414 -6.98 -15.86 -6.58
C VAL A 414 -8.43 -16.21 -6.94
N ASN A 415 -9.32 -16.24 -5.96
CA ASN A 415 -10.74 -16.59 -6.11
C ASN A 415 -11.61 -15.43 -5.62
N LEU A 416 -12.26 -14.72 -6.55
CA LEU A 416 -13.16 -13.60 -6.27
C LEU A 416 -14.56 -14.00 -6.71
N ILE A 417 -15.50 -14.01 -5.77
CA ILE A 417 -16.89 -14.40 -6.01
C ILE A 417 -17.79 -13.24 -5.52
N ALA A 418 -18.53 -12.63 -6.44
CA ALA A 418 -19.41 -11.51 -6.14
C ALA A 418 -20.81 -11.73 -6.74
N ASP A 419 -21.86 -11.54 -5.94
CA ASP A 419 -23.22 -11.46 -6.48
C ASP A 419 -23.45 -10.13 -7.24
N GLY A 420 -22.59 -9.13 -7.02
CA GLY A 420 -22.52 -7.89 -7.79
C GLY A 420 -21.35 -7.87 -8.79
N ASN A 421 -20.68 -6.73 -8.88
CA ASN A 421 -19.54 -6.50 -9.76
C ASN A 421 -18.21 -6.85 -9.08
N ILE A 422 -17.21 -7.21 -9.89
CA ILE A 422 -15.81 -7.31 -9.46
C ILE A 422 -15.03 -6.18 -10.13
N THR A 423 -14.35 -5.35 -9.33
CA THR A 423 -13.36 -4.37 -9.80
C THR A 423 -12.03 -4.61 -9.08
N VAL A 424 -10.97 -4.84 -9.83
CA VAL A 424 -9.62 -5.13 -9.32
C VAL A 424 -8.58 -4.29 -10.08
N GLY A 425 -7.49 -3.91 -9.44
CA GLY A 425 -6.35 -3.24 -10.07
C GLY A 425 -5.65 -4.16 -11.08
N SER A 426 -4.61 -4.86 -10.65
CA SER A 426 -3.96 -5.93 -11.43
C SER A 426 -3.83 -7.21 -10.60
N ILE A 427 -3.76 -8.36 -11.25
CA ILE A 427 -3.59 -9.66 -10.59
C ILE A 427 -2.30 -10.33 -11.07
N ASN A 428 -1.36 -10.54 -10.15
CA ASN A 428 -0.13 -11.28 -10.41
C ASN A 428 -0.11 -12.59 -9.62
N THR A 429 -0.17 -13.72 -10.31
CA THR A 429 -0.06 -15.06 -9.75
C THR A 429 1.10 -15.84 -10.41
N SER A 430 2.12 -15.14 -10.90
CA SER A 430 3.26 -15.76 -11.58
C SER A 430 4.19 -16.52 -10.62
N ALA A 431 4.81 -17.60 -11.08
CA ALA A 431 5.82 -18.33 -10.33
C ALA A 431 7.15 -18.45 -11.06
N MET A 432 8.25 -18.24 -10.35
CA MET A 432 9.60 -18.26 -10.91
C MET A 432 10.55 -19.08 -10.02
N SER A 433 11.22 -20.07 -10.60
CA SER A 433 12.31 -20.86 -10.01
C SER A 433 13.49 -20.91 -10.96
N ILE A 434 14.63 -20.34 -10.57
CA ILE A 434 15.83 -20.19 -11.41
C ILE A 434 16.80 -21.36 -11.14
N ASP A 435 17.31 -21.99 -12.21
CA ASP A 435 18.37 -23.01 -12.17
C ASP A 435 19.78 -22.38 -12.15
N VAL A 436 20.72 -22.94 -11.38
CA VAL A 436 22.12 -22.47 -11.28
C VAL A 436 22.98 -22.92 -12.48
N GLU A 437 22.65 -24.00 -13.19
CA GLU A 437 23.36 -24.32 -14.44
C GLU A 437 23.19 -23.20 -15.49
N GLN A 438 22.13 -22.40 -15.40
CA GLN A 438 21.93 -21.23 -16.26
C GLN A 438 22.71 -19.99 -15.83
N ILE A 439 23.30 -19.98 -14.63
CA ILE A 439 24.24 -18.93 -14.20
C ILE A 439 25.64 -19.18 -14.79
N GLU A 440 26.02 -20.42 -15.11
CA GLU A 440 27.31 -20.72 -15.75
C GLU A 440 27.40 -20.18 -17.19
N LEU A 441 26.29 -20.07 -17.91
CA LEU A 441 26.24 -19.44 -19.24
C LEU A 441 26.37 -17.90 -19.19
N ILE A 442 26.12 -17.27 -18.04
CA ILE A 442 26.26 -15.82 -17.84
C ILE A 442 27.64 -15.47 -17.25
N ASN A 443 28.32 -16.41 -16.60
CA ASN A 443 29.65 -16.22 -16.00
C ASN A 443 30.69 -17.20 -16.58
N ALA A 444 31.01 -17.07 -17.86
CA ALA A 444 32.07 -17.87 -18.52
C ALA A 444 33.52 -17.56 -18.05
N ASN A 445 33.77 -17.27 -16.77
CA ASN A 445 35.11 -16.92 -16.25
C ASN A 445 35.40 -17.31 -14.78
N LEU A 446 34.68 -18.27 -14.18
CA LEU A 446 35.03 -18.77 -12.83
C LEU A 446 35.69 -20.16 -12.90
N PRO A 447 36.80 -20.39 -12.18
CA PRO A 447 37.47 -21.69 -12.18
C PRO A 447 36.66 -22.77 -11.44
N PRO A 448 36.71 -24.03 -11.89
CA PRO A 448 35.81 -25.09 -11.45
C PRO A 448 36.30 -25.75 -10.15
N GLN A 449 36.20 -25.09 -8.99
CA GLN A 449 36.38 -25.75 -7.68
C GLN A 449 35.58 -25.08 -6.56
N ALA A 450 34.26 -25.27 -6.57
CA ALA A 450 33.44 -25.31 -5.35
C ALA A 450 32.22 -26.18 -5.66
N GLY A 451 32.25 -27.44 -5.24
CA GLY A 451 31.08 -28.32 -5.32
C GLY A 451 29.98 -27.76 -4.41
N ILE A 452 29.07 -26.98 -4.98
CA ILE A 452 27.77 -26.69 -4.38
C ILE A 452 26.98 -27.99 -4.54
N LEU A 453 26.62 -28.62 -3.43
CA LEU A 453 25.63 -29.70 -3.43
C LEU A 453 24.31 -29.07 -3.89
N LEU A 454 23.99 -29.23 -5.17
CA LEU A 454 22.69 -28.89 -5.71
C LEU A 454 21.66 -29.85 -5.08
N PRO A 455 20.49 -29.38 -4.65
CA PRO A 455 19.42 -30.29 -4.25
C PRO A 455 19.03 -31.17 -5.44
N ASP A 456 18.85 -32.48 -5.23
CA ASP A 456 18.45 -33.48 -6.24
C ASP A 456 17.04 -33.24 -6.84
N THR A 457 16.40 -32.11 -6.53
CA THR A 457 15.05 -31.76 -7.01
C THR A 457 15.16 -30.73 -8.14
N PRO A 458 14.68 -31.05 -9.36
CA PRO A 458 14.68 -30.10 -10.46
C PRO A 458 13.82 -28.87 -10.13
N PRO A 459 14.16 -27.68 -10.64
CA PRO A 459 13.38 -26.47 -10.39
C PRO A 459 11.94 -26.66 -10.89
N PHE A 460 10.99 -26.48 -9.98
CA PHE A 460 9.56 -26.55 -10.28
C PHE A 460 8.93 -25.19 -10.00
N ALA A 461 8.18 -24.64 -10.96
CA ALA A 461 7.43 -23.42 -10.76
C ALA A 461 5.98 -23.58 -11.25
N GLN A 462 5.01 -23.34 -10.37
CA GLN A 462 3.58 -23.41 -10.67
C GLN A 462 2.89 -22.07 -10.47
N GLY A 463 2.27 -21.55 -11.53
CA GLY A 463 1.45 -20.34 -11.51
C GLY A 463 0.11 -20.57 -10.82
N GLY A 464 -0.43 -19.53 -10.19
CA GLY A 464 -1.69 -19.60 -9.46
C GLY A 464 -2.90 -19.40 -10.38
N ASN A 465 -3.99 -20.14 -10.14
CA ASN A 465 -5.24 -19.96 -10.88
C ASN A 465 -5.93 -18.64 -10.49
N VAL A 466 -6.61 -18.02 -11.44
CA VAL A 466 -7.42 -16.81 -11.24
C VAL A 466 -8.86 -17.09 -11.61
N ASN A 467 -9.78 -17.01 -10.65
CA ASN A 467 -11.22 -17.18 -10.84
C ASN A 467 -11.95 -15.90 -10.43
N LEU A 468 -12.53 -15.19 -11.39
CA LEU A 468 -13.33 -13.99 -11.18
C LEU A 468 -14.78 -14.29 -11.54
N LEU A 469 -15.62 -14.54 -10.55
CA LEU A 469 -17.01 -14.96 -10.74
C LEU A 469 -17.95 -13.85 -10.27
N ALA A 470 -18.50 -13.09 -11.22
CA ALA A 470 -19.45 -12.02 -10.95
C ALA A 470 -20.83 -12.33 -11.55
N ASN A 471 -21.90 -12.06 -10.79
CA ASN A 471 -23.26 -11.90 -11.33
C ASN A 471 -23.51 -10.44 -11.79
N GLY A 472 -22.44 -9.78 -12.23
CA GLY A 472 -22.39 -8.40 -12.70
C GLY A 472 -21.33 -8.24 -13.80
N THR A 473 -20.66 -7.09 -13.78
CA THR A 473 -19.48 -6.81 -14.61
C THR A 473 -18.18 -7.24 -13.91
N VAL A 474 -17.16 -7.57 -14.69
CA VAL A 474 -15.79 -7.80 -14.21
C VAL A 474 -14.87 -6.78 -14.83
N ARG A 475 -14.15 -6.02 -14.00
CA ARG A 475 -13.26 -4.94 -14.42
C ARG A 475 -11.88 -5.11 -13.80
N VAL A 476 -10.86 -5.26 -14.64
CA VAL A 476 -9.44 -5.22 -14.22
C VAL A 476 -8.83 -3.93 -14.72
N VAL A 477 -8.75 -2.92 -13.86
CA VAL A 477 -8.53 -1.52 -14.25
C VAL A 477 -7.06 -1.09 -14.22
N GLY A 478 -6.17 -1.95 -13.75
CA GLY A 478 -4.74 -1.72 -13.58
C GLY A 478 -3.88 -2.60 -14.50
N GLU A 479 -2.58 -2.32 -14.46
CA GLU A 479 -1.54 -3.10 -15.13
C GLU A 479 -0.49 -3.47 -14.10
N ILE A 480 0.02 -4.70 -14.22
CA ILE A 480 1.13 -5.18 -13.40
C ILE A 480 2.36 -4.35 -13.74
N LEU A 481 3.02 -3.85 -12.69
CA LEU A 481 4.23 -3.04 -12.82
C LEU A 481 5.45 -3.87 -12.46
N ASP A 482 6.43 -3.93 -13.37
CA ASP A 482 7.80 -4.34 -13.05
C ASP A 482 8.65 -3.08 -12.86
N ASN A 483 9.14 -2.86 -11.64
CA ASN A 483 9.98 -1.70 -11.31
C ASN A 483 9.40 -0.36 -11.80
N VAL A 484 8.07 -0.20 -11.66
CA VAL A 484 7.26 0.98 -12.06
C VAL A 484 6.93 1.04 -13.57
N GLN A 485 7.47 0.15 -14.41
CA GLN A 485 7.09 0.03 -15.81
C GLN A 485 5.90 -0.93 -15.98
N PRO A 486 4.86 -0.56 -16.74
CA PRO A 486 3.79 -1.50 -17.07
C PRO A 486 4.33 -2.67 -17.88
N THR A 487 3.99 -3.88 -17.46
CA THR A 487 4.34 -5.11 -18.18
C THR A 487 3.45 -5.35 -19.41
N GLY A 488 2.39 -4.54 -19.57
CA GLY A 488 1.34 -4.76 -20.57
C GLY A 488 0.32 -5.84 -20.18
N ASN A 489 0.37 -6.36 -18.94
CA ASN A 489 -0.56 -7.39 -18.45
C ASN A 489 -1.43 -6.83 -17.33
N SER A 490 -2.74 -7.08 -17.39
CA SER A 490 -3.68 -6.84 -16.29
C SER A 490 -3.82 -8.08 -15.40
N ILE A 491 -3.73 -9.28 -15.99
CA ILE A 491 -3.70 -10.57 -15.30
C ILE A 491 -2.51 -11.37 -15.83
N LEU A 492 -1.66 -11.88 -14.92
CA LEU A 492 -0.51 -12.71 -15.27
C LEU A 492 -0.46 -13.96 -14.37
N THR A 493 -0.43 -15.14 -15.01
CA THR A 493 -0.28 -16.45 -14.32
C THR A 493 0.82 -17.30 -15.00
N SER A 494 1.95 -16.66 -15.29
CA SER A 494 3.08 -17.31 -15.95
C SER A 494 3.93 -18.14 -14.99
N ALA A 495 4.43 -19.28 -15.44
CA ALA A 495 5.39 -20.07 -14.68
C ALA A 495 6.33 -20.90 -15.56
N PHE A 496 7.48 -21.32 -15.04
CA PHE A 496 8.43 -22.16 -15.79
C PHE A 496 7.92 -23.58 -16.03
N THR A 497 7.24 -24.20 -15.06
CA THR A 497 6.86 -25.61 -15.18
C THR A 497 5.39 -25.79 -15.52
N GLN A 498 4.50 -25.16 -14.76
CA GLN A 498 3.05 -25.28 -14.96
C GLN A 498 2.40 -23.91 -14.78
N SER A 499 1.88 -23.32 -15.87
CA SER A 499 1.07 -22.11 -15.76
C SER A 499 -0.23 -22.39 -15.00
N GLY A 500 -0.83 -21.35 -14.42
CA GLY A 500 -2.19 -21.46 -13.91
C GLY A 500 -3.22 -21.36 -15.03
N SER A 501 -4.47 -21.08 -14.66
CA SER A 501 -5.56 -20.77 -15.58
C SER A 501 -6.29 -19.49 -15.17
N VAL A 502 -7.02 -18.90 -16.12
CA VAL A 502 -7.86 -17.72 -15.87
C VAL A 502 -9.30 -18.05 -16.26
N THR A 503 -10.21 -17.96 -15.30
CA THR A 503 -11.66 -18.06 -15.52
C THR A 503 -12.32 -16.75 -15.12
N ILE A 504 -13.07 -16.16 -16.05
CA ILE A 504 -13.85 -14.95 -15.82
C ILE A 504 -15.30 -15.26 -16.16
N GLN A 505 -16.20 -15.11 -15.20
CA GLN A 505 -17.63 -15.20 -15.37
C GLN A 505 -18.27 -13.83 -15.14
N HIS A 506 -19.14 -13.41 -16.07
CA HIS A 506 -19.90 -12.16 -15.98
C HIS A 506 -21.29 -12.31 -16.60
N ASN A 507 -22.25 -11.45 -16.23
CA ASN A 507 -23.51 -11.28 -16.99
C ASN A 507 -23.55 -9.97 -17.80
N GLY A 508 -22.51 -9.13 -17.69
CA GLY A 508 -22.47 -7.84 -18.40
C GLY A 508 -23.27 -6.72 -17.73
N GLY A 509 -23.80 -6.97 -16.53
CA GLY A 509 -24.62 -6.02 -15.78
C GLY A 509 -25.96 -5.72 -16.46
N VAL A 510 -26.63 -4.66 -16.02
CA VAL A 510 -28.00 -4.33 -16.46
C VAL A 510 -28.19 -4.13 -17.97
N ASN A 511 -27.10 -3.85 -18.70
CA ASN A 511 -27.12 -3.57 -20.14
C ASN A 511 -26.43 -4.68 -20.97
N ASN A 512 -26.17 -5.85 -20.39
CA ASN A 512 -25.54 -6.97 -21.09
C ASN A 512 -24.23 -6.58 -21.81
N VAL A 513 -23.39 -5.76 -21.14
CA VAL A 513 -22.18 -5.18 -21.72
C VAL A 513 -21.16 -6.29 -22.02
N PRO A 514 -20.61 -6.36 -23.25
CA PRO A 514 -19.59 -7.37 -23.60
C PRO A 514 -18.33 -7.20 -22.75
N PHE A 515 -17.62 -8.29 -22.49
CA PHE A 515 -16.31 -8.25 -21.84
C PHE A 515 -15.22 -7.96 -22.87
N VAL A 516 -14.44 -6.89 -22.66
CA VAL A 516 -13.43 -6.42 -23.62
C VAL A 516 -12.02 -6.46 -23.02
N VAL A 517 -11.08 -7.12 -23.70
CA VAL A 517 -9.66 -7.05 -23.36
C VAL A 517 -9.02 -5.84 -24.02
N GLY A 518 -8.46 -4.94 -23.20
CA GLY A 518 -7.98 -3.61 -23.61
C GLY A 518 -8.91 -2.45 -23.25
N ASP A 519 -10.11 -2.73 -22.74
CA ASP A 519 -11.05 -1.72 -22.24
C ASP A 519 -11.76 -2.19 -20.96
N ALA A 520 -11.39 -1.62 -19.81
CA ALA A 520 -12.02 -1.89 -18.52
C ALA A 520 -12.99 -0.78 -18.06
N ASN A 521 -13.44 0.10 -18.97
CA ASN A 521 -14.33 1.20 -18.61
C ASN A 521 -15.67 0.69 -18.07
N LEU A 522 -16.25 -0.32 -18.72
CA LEU A 522 -17.56 -0.88 -18.37
C LEU A 522 -17.48 -2.36 -17.97
N ASN A 523 -16.84 -3.21 -18.77
CA ASN A 523 -16.67 -4.63 -18.50
C ASN A 523 -15.48 -5.17 -19.31
N GLY A 524 -14.41 -5.64 -18.64
CA GLY A 524 -13.17 -5.97 -19.34
C GLY A 524 -11.88 -5.83 -18.53
N THR A 525 -10.75 -5.88 -19.23
CA THR A 525 -9.40 -5.70 -18.67
C THR A 525 -8.70 -4.54 -19.36
N LYS A 526 -7.89 -3.78 -18.63
CA LYS A 526 -7.17 -2.62 -19.18
C LYS A 526 -6.09 -3.02 -20.17
N ALA A 527 -5.40 -4.13 -19.91
CA ALA A 527 -4.33 -4.68 -20.73
C ALA A 527 -4.49 -6.20 -20.88
N ALA A 528 -3.42 -6.89 -21.29
CA ALA A 528 -3.52 -8.30 -21.66
C ALA A 528 -3.87 -9.24 -20.49
N ILE A 529 -4.55 -10.34 -20.82
CA ILE A 529 -4.66 -11.54 -19.98
C ILE A 529 -3.61 -12.52 -20.49
N ASN A 530 -2.65 -12.88 -19.65
CA ASN A 530 -1.52 -13.71 -20.06
C ASN A 530 -1.33 -14.94 -19.17
N VAL A 531 -1.37 -16.11 -19.82
CA VAL A 531 -1.14 -17.43 -19.23
C VAL A 531 -0.05 -18.12 -20.02
N SER A 532 1.19 -18.10 -19.51
CA SER A 532 2.34 -18.66 -20.22
C SER A 532 3.04 -19.74 -19.41
N GLN A 533 3.33 -20.85 -20.06
CA GLN A 533 4.38 -21.77 -19.63
C GLN A 533 5.69 -21.37 -20.33
N ILE A 534 6.75 -21.13 -19.56
CA ILE A 534 8.07 -20.77 -20.08
C ILE A 534 8.94 -22.02 -20.10
N SER A 535 9.12 -22.65 -21.27
CA SER A 535 9.93 -23.88 -21.41
C SER A 535 11.33 -23.56 -21.94
N LEU A 536 12.38 -24.03 -21.25
CA LEU A 536 13.78 -23.85 -21.66
C LEU A 536 14.45 -25.17 -22.10
N PHE A 537 13.71 -26.27 -22.22
CA PHE A 537 14.25 -27.60 -22.55
C PHE A 537 14.25 -27.90 -24.05
N ASN A 538 14.87 -27.04 -24.87
CA ASN A 538 15.18 -27.38 -26.26
C ASN A 538 16.69 -27.36 -26.46
N GLU A 539 17.26 -28.47 -26.97
CA GLU A 539 18.70 -28.64 -27.25
C GLU A 539 19.26 -27.67 -28.31
N ASN A 540 18.47 -26.69 -28.77
CA ASN A 540 18.89 -25.66 -29.70
C ASN A 540 18.00 -24.38 -29.56
N PRO A 541 18.36 -23.43 -28.69
CA PRO A 541 17.52 -22.27 -28.40
C PRO A 541 17.74 -21.18 -29.46
N THR A 542 16.82 -21.05 -30.41
CA THR A 542 16.53 -19.75 -31.02
C THR A 542 15.54 -19.01 -30.13
N ILE A 543 15.58 -17.68 -30.07
CA ILE A 543 14.66 -16.85 -29.26
C ILE A 543 13.18 -17.15 -29.61
N GLU A 544 12.91 -17.62 -30.82
CA GLU A 544 11.58 -18.04 -31.28
C GLU A 544 11.11 -19.40 -30.72
N ASN A 545 12.01 -20.24 -30.18
CA ASN A 545 11.70 -21.58 -29.67
C ASN A 545 11.54 -21.65 -28.13
N ILE A 546 11.52 -20.51 -27.43
CA ILE A 546 11.42 -20.41 -25.95
C ILE A 546 9.95 -20.32 -25.47
N ILE A 547 9.00 -20.12 -26.38
CA ILE A 547 7.57 -20.00 -26.05
C ILE A 547 6.90 -21.34 -26.39
N ASP A 548 6.49 -22.08 -25.37
CA ASP A 548 5.76 -23.34 -25.53
C ASP A 548 4.38 -23.11 -26.18
N SER A 549 3.91 -24.12 -26.90
CA SER A 549 2.57 -24.33 -27.46
C SER A 549 1.40 -24.11 -26.48
N ASN A 550 1.65 -24.02 -25.17
CA ASN A 550 0.64 -23.81 -24.12
C ASN A 550 0.42 -22.33 -23.73
N ASN A 551 1.07 -21.38 -24.42
CA ASN A 551 0.82 -19.95 -24.17
C ASN A 551 -0.61 -19.56 -24.58
N SER A 552 -1.45 -19.22 -23.62
CA SER A 552 -2.80 -18.70 -23.81
C SER A 552 -2.79 -17.21 -23.48
N GLN A 553 -2.95 -16.36 -24.50
CA GLN A 553 -2.95 -14.91 -24.31
C GLN A 553 -4.10 -14.25 -25.09
N ILE A 554 -4.75 -13.27 -24.46
CA ILE A 554 -5.63 -12.32 -25.14
C ILE A 554 -5.04 -10.93 -24.91
N THR A 555 -4.77 -10.22 -26.00
CA THR A 555 -4.22 -8.86 -25.99
C THR A 555 -5.25 -7.88 -26.55
N PRO A 556 -5.09 -6.56 -26.31
CA PRO A 556 -5.94 -5.55 -26.94
C PRO A 556 -5.96 -5.61 -28.47
N THR A 557 -4.93 -6.19 -29.09
CA THR A 557 -4.78 -6.34 -30.55
C THR A 557 -5.09 -7.74 -31.06
N SER A 558 -5.56 -8.66 -30.21
CA SER A 558 -5.95 -10.01 -30.64
C SER A 558 -7.15 -9.94 -31.60
N PRO A 559 -7.25 -10.84 -32.62
CA PRO A 559 -8.37 -10.84 -33.56
C PRO A 559 -9.75 -10.96 -32.90
N ILE A 560 -9.78 -11.70 -31.78
CA ILE A 560 -10.94 -11.79 -30.88
C ILE A 560 -10.48 -11.27 -29.51
N ASN A 561 -10.96 -10.08 -29.15
CA ASN A 561 -10.70 -9.42 -27.87
C ASN A 561 -11.99 -8.95 -27.17
N THR A 562 -13.15 -9.16 -27.80
CA THR A 562 -14.48 -8.74 -27.33
C THR A 562 -15.38 -9.94 -27.26
N PHE A 563 -16.00 -10.17 -26.10
CA PHE A 563 -16.81 -11.35 -25.80
C PHE A 563 -18.22 -10.92 -25.38
N PRO A 564 -19.24 -11.10 -26.24
CA PRO A 564 -20.62 -10.71 -25.92
C PRO A 564 -21.24 -11.63 -24.86
N VAL A 565 -22.28 -11.14 -24.19
CA VAL A 565 -23.16 -11.98 -23.38
C VAL A 565 -23.93 -12.91 -24.33
N LEU A 566 -23.90 -14.22 -24.09
CA LEU A 566 -24.57 -15.20 -24.94
C LEU A 566 -26.03 -15.39 -24.50
N PRO A 567 -26.98 -15.65 -25.44
CA PRO A 567 -28.40 -15.76 -25.12
C PRO A 567 -28.76 -16.78 -24.03
N LEU A 568 -28.02 -17.88 -23.93
CA LEU A 568 -28.21 -18.93 -22.94
C LEU A 568 -27.06 -19.00 -21.93
N GLY A 569 -26.17 -17.99 -21.92
CA GLY A 569 -24.88 -18.05 -21.25
C GLY A 569 -23.95 -19.12 -21.86
N GLY A 570 -22.81 -19.31 -21.21
CA GLY A 570 -21.79 -20.30 -21.58
C GLY A 570 -20.43 -19.69 -21.91
N ARG A 571 -19.47 -20.56 -22.21
CA ARG A 571 -18.10 -20.18 -22.60
C ARG A 571 -18.12 -19.48 -23.95
N ALA A 572 -17.49 -18.32 -24.04
CA ALA A 572 -17.39 -17.57 -25.28
C ALA A 572 -16.43 -18.26 -26.27
N GLU A 573 -16.82 -18.26 -27.55
CA GLU A 573 -15.99 -18.78 -28.64
C GLU A 573 -14.70 -17.95 -28.82
N GLY A 574 -13.64 -18.59 -29.31
CA GLY A 574 -12.35 -17.92 -29.55
C GLY A 574 -11.51 -17.68 -28.30
N THR A 575 -11.93 -18.16 -27.12
CA THR A 575 -11.13 -18.11 -25.89
C THR A 575 -9.99 -19.15 -25.93
N PRO A 576 -8.71 -18.76 -25.75
CA PRO A 576 -7.57 -19.68 -25.75
C PRO A 576 -7.66 -20.76 -24.65
N GLY A 577 -6.92 -21.86 -24.78
CA GLY A 577 -7.10 -23.07 -23.95
C GLY A 577 -7.22 -22.81 -22.44
N LEU A 578 -6.26 -22.08 -21.85
CA LEU A 578 -6.18 -21.82 -20.40
C LEU A 578 -6.90 -20.54 -19.94
N ILE A 579 -7.59 -19.86 -20.86
CA ILE A 579 -8.42 -18.68 -20.57
C ILE A 579 -9.87 -19.04 -20.88
N SER A 580 -10.77 -18.87 -19.92
CA SER A 580 -12.20 -19.08 -20.11
C SER A 580 -12.96 -17.81 -19.76
N ILE A 581 -13.58 -17.18 -20.76
CA ILE A 581 -14.55 -16.11 -20.56
C ILE A 581 -15.93 -16.73 -20.67
N ILE A 582 -16.73 -16.61 -19.61
CA ILE A 582 -18.03 -17.26 -19.46
C ILE A 582 -19.07 -16.17 -19.25
N SER A 583 -20.08 -16.13 -20.12
CA SER A 583 -21.25 -15.28 -19.91
C SER A 583 -22.34 -16.04 -19.15
N VAL A 584 -23.09 -15.34 -18.31
CA VAL A 584 -24.29 -15.87 -17.64
C VAL A 584 -25.48 -15.08 -18.13
N ASN A 585 -26.49 -15.75 -18.66
CA ASN A 585 -27.75 -15.13 -19.04
C ASN A 585 -28.93 -16.04 -18.69
N THR A 586 -30.05 -15.46 -18.26
CA THR A 586 -31.31 -16.17 -18.08
C THR A 586 -32.38 -15.44 -18.87
N PRO A 587 -33.07 -16.08 -19.83
CA PRO A 587 -34.05 -15.36 -20.63
C PRO A 587 -35.21 -14.78 -19.82
N PRO A 588 -35.71 -13.58 -20.17
CA PRO A 588 -36.83 -12.97 -19.49
C PRO A 588 -38.10 -13.79 -19.71
N THR A 589 -39.04 -13.65 -18.77
CA THR A 589 -40.36 -14.28 -18.84
C THR A 589 -41.47 -13.23 -18.87
N LEU A 590 -42.55 -13.52 -19.60
CA LEU A 590 -43.78 -12.75 -19.53
C LEU A 590 -44.69 -13.32 -18.43
N THR A 591 -45.24 -12.45 -17.59
CA THR A 591 -46.18 -12.78 -16.53
C THR A 591 -47.47 -11.97 -16.67
N GLY A 592 -48.61 -12.58 -16.32
CA GLY A 592 -49.93 -11.95 -16.38
C GLY A 592 -50.87 -12.52 -17.45
N ASN A 593 -52.16 -12.48 -17.16
CA ASN A 593 -53.21 -12.87 -18.10
C ASN A 593 -53.63 -11.65 -18.91
N ALA A 594 -53.31 -11.64 -20.21
CA ALA A 594 -53.73 -10.58 -21.11
C ALA A 594 -55.27 -10.42 -21.10
N SER A 595 -55.76 -9.24 -20.73
CA SER A 595 -57.18 -8.92 -20.80
C SER A 595 -57.69 -9.05 -22.23
N ILE A 596 -58.90 -9.59 -22.40
CA ILE A 596 -59.51 -9.75 -23.74
C ILE A 596 -59.96 -8.38 -24.24
N ILE A 597 -59.41 -7.95 -25.38
CA ILE A 597 -59.81 -6.72 -26.06
C ILE A 597 -61.11 -7.01 -26.82
N ASN A 598 -62.13 -6.13 -26.75
CA ASN A 598 -63.41 -6.33 -27.44
C ASN A 598 -63.64 -5.25 -28.50
N THR A 599 -64.13 -5.64 -29.67
CA THR A 599 -64.55 -4.70 -30.73
C THR A 599 -65.77 -5.21 -31.51
N ARG A 600 -66.28 -4.41 -32.44
CA ARG A 600 -67.33 -4.78 -33.41
C ARG A 600 -66.70 -5.04 -34.77
N GLN A 601 -67.35 -5.88 -35.57
CA GLN A 601 -66.92 -6.19 -36.94
C GLN A 601 -66.62 -4.90 -37.73
N ASN A 602 -65.46 -4.88 -38.41
CA ASN A 602 -64.96 -3.74 -39.20
C ASN A 602 -64.81 -2.41 -38.41
N ARG A 603 -64.68 -2.44 -37.08
CA ARG A 603 -64.42 -1.25 -36.24
C ARG A 603 -63.06 -1.33 -35.54
N PRO A 604 -62.23 -0.27 -35.63
CA PRO A 604 -60.98 -0.21 -34.87
C PRO A 604 -61.28 -0.09 -33.37
N VAL A 605 -60.38 -0.62 -32.55
CA VAL A 605 -60.40 -0.47 -31.09
C VAL A 605 -59.09 0.16 -30.63
N THR A 606 -59.21 1.18 -29.79
CA THR A 606 -58.08 1.86 -29.16
C THR A 606 -57.97 1.40 -27.71
N PHE A 607 -56.79 0.99 -27.29
CA PHE A 607 -56.52 0.60 -25.90
C PHE A 607 -55.08 0.96 -25.53
N THR A 608 -54.83 1.15 -24.24
CA THR A 608 -53.47 1.36 -23.72
C THR A 608 -52.85 0.02 -23.38
N PHE A 609 -51.61 -0.25 -23.79
CA PHE A 609 -50.95 -1.54 -23.55
C PHE A 609 -50.93 -1.94 -22.06
N GLY A 610 -50.77 -0.98 -21.15
CA GLY A 610 -50.84 -1.23 -19.70
C GLY A 610 -52.15 -1.84 -19.21
N SER A 611 -53.27 -1.69 -19.93
CA SER A 611 -54.55 -2.32 -19.57
C SER A 611 -54.56 -3.84 -19.76
N LEU A 612 -53.53 -4.39 -20.43
CA LEU A 612 -53.39 -5.84 -20.61
C LEU A 612 -52.80 -6.54 -19.39
N ASN A 613 -52.28 -5.81 -18.39
CA ASN A 613 -51.67 -6.35 -17.16
C ASN A 613 -50.54 -7.37 -17.40
N ILE A 614 -49.75 -7.15 -18.45
CA ILE A 614 -48.60 -7.98 -18.81
C ILE A 614 -47.34 -7.34 -18.22
N ASN A 615 -46.53 -8.13 -17.53
CA ASN A 615 -45.27 -7.71 -16.92
C ASN A 615 -44.14 -8.63 -17.37
N THR A 616 -42.91 -8.13 -17.34
CA THR A 616 -41.72 -8.95 -17.47
C THR A 616 -41.24 -9.39 -16.08
N ASN A 617 -40.64 -10.57 -16.00
CA ASN A 617 -39.89 -11.02 -14.85
C ASN A 617 -38.56 -11.60 -15.34
N ASP A 618 -37.47 -11.12 -14.75
CA ASP A 618 -36.12 -11.56 -15.07
C ASP A 618 -35.35 -11.95 -13.81
N VAL A 619 -34.61 -13.06 -13.88
CA VAL A 619 -33.86 -13.61 -12.74
C VAL A 619 -32.51 -12.91 -12.60
N ASN A 620 -31.86 -12.54 -13.70
CA ASN A 620 -30.57 -11.86 -13.68
C ASN A 620 -30.70 -10.31 -13.52
N ASN A 621 -31.95 -9.81 -13.45
CA ASN A 621 -32.30 -8.40 -13.29
C ASN A 621 -31.67 -7.44 -14.33
N ASP A 622 -31.46 -7.90 -15.56
CA ASP A 622 -31.12 -7.00 -16.66
C ASP A 622 -32.37 -6.26 -17.22
N VAL A 623 -32.15 -5.34 -18.16
CA VAL A 623 -33.24 -4.51 -18.72
C VAL A 623 -34.10 -5.33 -19.68
N SER A 624 -35.22 -5.84 -19.18
CA SER A 624 -36.24 -6.49 -20.00
C SER A 624 -37.28 -5.51 -20.56
N GLN A 625 -37.55 -5.60 -21.86
CA GLN A 625 -38.55 -4.84 -22.60
C GLN A 625 -39.59 -5.78 -23.21
N ILE A 626 -40.80 -5.28 -23.45
CA ILE A 626 -41.80 -6.02 -24.20
C ILE A 626 -41.77 -5.54 -25.65
N ILE A 627 -41.61 -6.47 -26.59
CA ILE A 627 -41.61 -6.19 -28.02
C ILE A 627 -42.77 -6.90 -28.71
N VAL A 628 -43.25 -6.32 -29.81
CA VAL A 628 -44.15 -7.01 -30.74
C VAL A 628 -43.36 -8.05 -31.51
N ASP A 629 -43.79 -9.29 -31.45
CA ASP A 629 -43.14 -10.42 -32.15
C ASP A 629 -43.71 -10.56 -33.56
N GLU A 630 -45.03 -10.74 -33.69
CA GLU A 630 -45.69 -10.88 -34.99
C GLU A 630 -47.11 -10.29 -34.95
N ILE A 631 -47.56 -9.72 -36.09
CA ILE A 631 -48.97 -9.33 -36.28
C ILE A 631 -49.66 -10.44 -37.07
N LEU A 632 -50.54 -11.18 -36.40
CA LEU A 632 -51.16 -12.41 -36.93
C LEU A 632 -52.43 -12.13 -37.75
N SER A 633 -53.18 -11.08 -37.41
CA SER A 633 -54.41 -10.70 -38.11
C SER A 633 -54.68 -9.21 -37.97
N GLY A 634 -55.29 -8.58 -38.98
CA GLY A 634 -55.65 -7.15 -38.95
C GLY A 634 -54.46 -6.20 -39.09
N PHE A 635 -54.65 -4.95 -38.66
CA PHE A 635 -53.63 -3.90 -38.65
C PHE A 635 -53.48 -3.33 -37.24
N LEU A 636 -52.25 -3.11 -36.80
CA LEU A 636 -51.92 -2.51 -35.52
C LEU A 636 -51.15 -1.21 -35.75
N ASN A 637 -51.67 -0.10 -35.27
CA ASN A 637 -51.05 1.22 -35.38
C ASN A 637 -50.88 1.86 -33.99
N LEU A 638 -49.94 2.79 -33.86
CA LEU A 638 -49.88 3.72 -32.75
C LEU A 638 -50.99 4.78 -32.86
N GLN A 639 -51.25 5.51 -31.77
CA GLN A 639 -52.30 6.54 -31.72
C GLN A 639 -52.15 7.65 -32.77
N ASP A 640 -50.91 7.95 -33.21
CA ASP A 640 -50.61 8.92 -34.26
C ASP A 640 -50.82 8.38 -35.69
N GLY A 641 -51.23 7.11 -35.82
CA GLY A 641 -51.45 6.43 -37.09
C GLY A 641 -50.23 5.68 -37.64
N THR A 642 -49.08 5.73 -36.96
CA THR A 642 -47.87 5.01 -37.36
C THR A 642 -48.09 3.49 -37.29
N PRO A 643 -47.82 2.72 -38.37
CA PRO A 643 -47.92 1.26 -38.31
C PRO A 643 -46.93 0.66 -37.31
N VAL A 644 -47.41 -0.28 -36.50
CA VAL A 644 -46.56 -1.10 -35.61
C VAL A 644 -45.98 -2.24 -36.42
N THR A 645 -44.68 -2.51 -36.26
CA THR A 645 -43.98 -3.62 -36.93
C THR A 645 -43.37 -4.58 -35.90
N PRO A 646 -43.04 -5.84 -36.26
CA PRO A 646 -42.18 -6.70 -35.45
C PRO A 646 -40.94 -5.96 -34.92
N GLY A 647 -40.62 -6.16 -33.65
CA GLY A 647 -39.56 -5.45 -32.91
C GLY A 647 -39.98 -4.13 -32.25
N THR A 648 -41.22 -3.66 -32.45
CA THR A 648 -41.70 -2.42 -31.79
C THR A 648 -41.75 -2.59 -30.27
N ILE A 649 -41.07 -1.72 -29.53
CA ILE A 649 -41.06 -1.73 -28.06
C ILE A 649 -42.38 -1.16 -27.51
N LEU A 650 -43.01 -1.90 -26.61
CA LEU A 650 -44.24 -1.54 -25.93
C LEU A 650 -43.96 -1.20 -24.45
N ASN A 651 -44.45 -0.05 -24.00
CA ASN A 651 -44.45 0.32 -22.60
C ASN A 651 -45.90 0.45 -22.09
N ARG A 652 -46.10 0.56 -20.78
CA ARG A 652 -47.43 0.62 -20.17
C ARG A 652 -48.30 1.78 -20.68
N ASN A 653 -47.72 2.84 -21.22
CA ASN A 653 -48.42 4.01 -21.73
C ASN A 653 -48.63 3.97 -23.26
N THR A 654 -48.06 2.99 -23.97
CA THR A 654 -48.23 2.86 -25.41
C THR A 654 -49.71 2.67 -25.75
N VAL A 655 -50.28 3.59 -26.53
CA VAL A 655 -51.66 3.51 -27.02
C VAL A 655 -51.66 2.84 -28.39
N LEU A 656 -52.36 1.71 -28.48
CA LEU A 656 -52.46 0.89 -29.67
C LEU A 656 -53.86 0.99 -30.27
N VAL A 657 -53.93 1.08 -31.59
CA VAL A 657 -55.15 1.05 -32.39
C VAL A 657 -55.13 -0.21 -33.23
N TYR A 658 -55.97 -1.17 -32.85
CA TYR A 658 -56.13 -2.42 -33.59
C TYR A 658 -57.34 -2.34 -34.51
N THR A 659 -57.14 -2.60 -35.80
CA THR A 659 -58.20 -2.71 -36.80
C THR A 659 -58.33 -4.15 -37.26
N PRO A 660 -59.44 -4.86 -36.96
CA PRO A 660 -59.63 -6.23 -37.44
C PRO A 660 -59.64 -6.32 -38.96
N GLN A 661 -59.20 -7.45 -39.50
CA GLN A 661 -59.34 -7.75 -40.92
C GLN A 661 -60.82 -7.72 -41.35
N ARG A 662 -61.07 -7.25 -42.57
CA ARG A 662 -62.44 -7.07 -43.07
C ARG A 662 -63.20 -8.41 -43.05
N GLY A 663 -64.35 -8.43 -42.38
CA GLY A 663 -65.19 -9.62 -42.28
C GLY A 663 -64.91 -10.53 -41.07
N SER A 664 -63.84 -10.30 -40.29
CA SER A 664 -63.54 -11.10 -39.09
C SER A 664 -64.63 -11.01 -38.02
N VAL A 665 -64.92 -12.14 -37.38
CA VAL A 665 -65.92 -12.30 -36.31
C VAL A 665 -65.37 -13.27 -35.25
N ASP A 666 -65.95 -13.26 -34.05
CA ASP A 666 -65.56 -14.10 -32.91
C ASP A 666 -64.13 -13.79 -32.39
N ARG A 667 -63.50 -14.70 -31.65
CA ARG A 667 -62.16 -14.49 -31.06
C ARG A 667 -61.06 -14.71 -32.08
N VAL A 668 -60.20 -13.72 -32.26
CA VAL A 668 -59.06 -13.74 -33.18
C VAL A 668 -57.77 -13.49 -32.40
N GLN A 669 -56.70 -14.22 -32.74
CA GLN A 669 -55.33 -13.90 -32.30
C GLN A 669 -54.85 -12.70 -33.13
N ALA A 670 -54.70 -11.54 -32.49
CA ALA A 670 -54.40 -10.30 -33.19
C ALA A 670 -52.89 -10.17 -33.47
N PHE A 671 -52.07 -10.31 -32.43
CA PHE A 671 -50.61 -10.22 -32.50
C PHE A 671 -49.97 -10.98 -31.34
N THR A 672 -48.70 -11.34 -31.45
CA THR A 672 -47.88 -11.91 -30.38
C THR A 672 -46.92 -10.86 -29.83
N ILE A 673 -46.56 -11.02 -28.56
CA ILE A 673 -45.53 -10.24 -27.90
C ILE A 673 -44.50 -11.17 -27.25
N LYS A 674 -43.30 -10.65 -27.04
CA LYS A 674 -42.23 -11.32 -26.28
C LYS A 674 -41.62 -10.34 -25.28
N ALA A 675 -41.05 -10.87 -24.21
CA ALA A 675 -40.06 -10.12 -23.43
C ALA A 675 -38.68 -10.30 -24.09
N SER A 676 -37.87 -9.25 -24.12
CA SER A 676 -36.49 -9.29 -24.61
C SER A 676 -35.59 -8.45 -23.71
N ASP A 677 -34.41 -8.98 -23.39
CA ASP A 677 -33.34 -8.30 -22.64
C ASP A 677 -32.25 -7.71 -23.57
N GLY A 678 -32.48 -7.75 -24.89
CA GLY A 678 -31.54 -7.37 -25.94
C GLY A 678 -30.58 -8.48 -26.40
N VAL A 679 -30.46 -9.57 -25.66
CA VAL A 679 -29.61 -10.74 -25.96
C VAL A 679 -30.44 -12.00 -26.19
N SER A 680 -31.52 -12.16 -25.45
CA SER A 680 -32.43 -13.30 -25.45
C SER A 680 -33.89 -12.85 -25.40
N GLU A 681 -34.79 -13.79 -25.69
CA GLU A 681 -36.23 -13.54 -25.80
C GLU A 681 -37.05 -14.62 -25.11
N SER A 682 -38.20 -14.23 -24.55
CA SER A 682 -39.19 -15.16 -24.01
C SER A 682 -39.90 -15.93 -25.13
N ALA A 683 -40.59 -17.01 -24.76
CA ALA A 683 -41.61 -17.58 -25.64
C ALA A 683 -42.69 -16.52 -25.97
N PRO A 684 -43.23 -16.50 -27.22
CA PRO A 684 -44.28 -15.56 -27.59
C PRO A 684 -45.59 -15.80 -26.82
N GLN A 685 -46.24 -14.71 -26.39
CA GLN A 685 -47.57 -14.71 -25.79
C GLN A 685 -48.58 -14.04 -26.74
N SER A 686 -49.66 -14.74 -27.09
CA SER A 686 -50.70 -14.21 -28.01
C SER A 686 -51.67 -13.25 -27.33
N ILE A 687 -51.89 -12.09 -27.96
CA ILE A 687 -52.93 -11.12 -27.60
C ILE A 687 -54.17 -11.37 -28.44
N ASN A 688 -55.31 -11.55 -27.76
CA ASN A 688 -56.57 -11.94 -28.38
C ASN A 688 -57.57 -10.79 -28.39
N VAL A 689 -58.28 -10.65 -29.51
CA VAL A 689 -59.35 -9.68 -29.70
C VAL A 689 -60.66 -10.42 -30.00
N ASN A 690 -61.73 -10.08 -29.30
CA ASN A 690 -63.06 -10.62 -29.51
C ASN A 690 -63.92 -9.66 -30.34
N ILE A 691 -64.44 -10.14 -31.47
CA ILE A 691 -65.11 -9.31 -32.47
C ILE A 691 -66.60 -9.70 -32.57
N THR A 692 -67.47 -8.82 -32.10
CA THR A 692 -68.92 -9.00 -32.15
C THR A 692 -69.52 -8.63 -33.51
N ARG A 693 -70.47 -9.44 -34.02
CA ARG A 693 -71.16 -9.21 -35.29
C ARG A 693 -72.02 -7.94 -35.23
N GLN A 694 -72.03 -7.17 -36.31
CA GLN A 694 -72.93 -6.03 -36.44
C GLN A 694 -74.36 -6.54 -36.74
N PRO A 695 -75.42 -6.06 -36.05
CA PRO A 695 -76.78 -6.50 -36.34
C PRO A 695 -77.21 -6.02 -37.74
N ILE A 696 -77.74 -6.94 -38.55
CA ILE A 696 -78.27 -6.67 -39.90
C ILE A 696 -79.65 -5.99 -39.74
N ILE A 697 -79.82 -4.78 -40.29
CA ILE A 697 -81.14 -4.13 -40.43
C ILE A 697 -81.74 -4.61 -41.76
N ILE A 698 -82.87 -5.30 -41.73
CA ILE A 698 -83.55 -5.87 -42.91
C ILE A 698 -84.73 -4.95 -43.31
N PRO A 699 -84.79 -4.41 -44.55
CA PRO A 699 -86.01 -3.80 -45.10
C PRO A 699 -86.93 -4.85 -45.76
N PRO A 700 -88.27 -4.61 -45.84
CA PRO A 700 -89.27 -5.60 -46.25
C PRO A 700 -89.36 -5.82 -47.79
N PRO A 701 -90.01 -6.92 -48.24
CA PRO A 701 -89.82 -7.50 -49.58
C PRO A 701 -90.94 -7.14 -50.57
N ASN A 702 -90.60 -7.02 -51.87
CA ASN A 702 -91.29 -7.59 -53.05
C ASN A 702 -90.67 -7.05 -54.37
N PRO A 703 -91.07 -7.52 -55.57
CA PRO A 703 -91.23 -8.88 -56.09
C PRO A 703 -90.33 -9.13 -57.33
N SER A 704 -90.17 -10.41 -57.70
CA SER A 704 -89.63 -10.91 -58.97
C SER A 704 -90.52 -10.48 -60.17
N PRO A 705 -89.98 -10.40 -61.41
CA PRO A 705 -89.96 -11.60 -62.25
C PRO A 705 -88.70 -11.80 -63.12
N ASN A 706 -88.38 -13.08 -63.26
CA ASN A 706 -87.62 -13.85 -64.28
C ASN A 706 -87.77 -13.37 -65.75
N PRO A 707 -87.27 -14.09 -66.77
CA PRO A 707 -85.96 -14.72 -67.09
C PRO A 707 -85.37 -14.13 -68.40
N GLY A 708 -84.16 -14.49 -68.82
CA GLY A 708 -83.78 -14.30 -70.24
C GLY A 708 -82.30 -14.27 -70.54
N THR A 709 -81.95 -15.05 -71.56
CA THR A 709 -80.64 -15.37 -72.12
C THR A 709 -80.15 -14.33 -73.15
N ASP A 710 -78.91 -14.52 -73.59
CA ASP A 710 -78.32 -14.13 -74.90
C ASP A 710 -77.43 -12.87 -74.98
N ASN A 711 -76.12 -13.16 -75.11
CA ASN A 711 -75.02 -12.57 -75.92
C ASN A 711 -75.37 -11.31 -76.77
N PRO A 712 -74.49 -10.28 -76.94
CA PRO A 712 -73.21 -10.39 -77.68
C PRO A 712 -72.02 -9.48 -77.24
N SER A 713 -70.84 -9.83 -77.76
CA SER A 713 -69.56 -9.06 -77.91
C SER A 713 -69.72 -7.55 -78.25
N PRO A 714 -68.72 -6.66 -78.01
CA PRO A 714 -67.41 -6.74 -78.70
C PRO A 714 -66.15 -6.30 -77.90
N ASN A 715 -65.02 -6.91 -78.28
CA ASN A 715 -63.62 -6.42 -78.15
C ASN A 715 -63.48 -5.01 -78.85
N PRO A 716 -62.37 -4.23 -78.80
CA PRO A 716 -61.00 -4.65 -78.50
C PRO A 716 -60.08 -3.67 -77.74
N GLY A 717 -58.98 -4.24 -77.25
CA GLY A 717 -57.82 -3.52 -76.71
C GLY A 717 -56.71 -4.51 -76.35
N THR A 718 -56.29 -5.26 -77.36
CA THR A 718 -55.23 -6.27 -77.39
C THR A 718 -53.84 -5.58 -77.34
N ASP A 719 -52.66 -6.15 -77.07
CA ASP A 719 -52.07 -7.46 -77.32
C ASP A 719 -50.81 -7.65 -76.43
N ASN A 720 -50.63 -8.87 -75.92
CA ASN A 720 -49.36 -9.53 -75.56
C ASN A 720 -48.67 -9.97 -76.89
N PRO A 721 -47.36 -10.33 -77.06
CA PRO A 721 -46.47 -11.06 -76.14
C PRO A 721 -44.94 -10.79 -76.25
N SER A 722 -44.12 -11.54 -75.48
CA SER A 722 -42.71 -11.92 -75.78
C SER A 722 -42.52 -12.35 -77.26
N PRO A 723 -41.30 -12.41 -77.90
CA PRO A 723 -39.94 -12.61 -77.36
C PRO A 723 -38.79 -11.80 -78.06
N ASN A 724 -37.52 -12.07 -77.68
CA ASN A 724 -36.19 -11.80 -78.31
C ASN A 724 -36.19 -11.80 -79.88
N PRO A 725 -35.24 -11.26 -80.71
CA PRO A 725 -33.86 -10.71 -80.52
C PRO A 725 -33.45 -9.48 -81.44
N GLY A 726 -32.16 -9.06 -81.47
CA GLY A 726 -31.44 -8.69 -82.73
C GLY A 726 -31.15 -7.21 -83.14
N THR A 727 -29.89 -6.78 -82.91
CA THR A 727 -28.89 -6.09 -83.81
C THR A 727 -29.21 -4.91 -84.76
N ASN A 728 -28.32 -3.88 -84.77
CA ASN A 728 -27.61 -3.24 -85.93
C ASN A 728 -27.14 -1.79 -85.58
N ASN A 729 -25.99 -1.19 -85.92
CA ASN A 729 -24.64 -1.48 -86.50
C ASN A 729 -23.94 -0.05 -86.68
N PRO A 730 -22.78 0.17 -87.35
CA PRO A 730 -21.33 -0.01 -87.04
C PRO A 730 -20.49 1.34 -87.18
N PRO A 731 -19.15 1.38 -87.50
CA PRO A 731 -17.87 0.93 -86.87
C PRO A 731 -16.85 2.13 -86.68
N PRO A 732 -15.48 2.03 -86.56
CA PRO A 732 -14.53 0.88 -86.47
C PRO A 732 -13.35 0.93 -85.43
N VAL A 733 -12.78 -0.27 -85.18
CA VAL A 733 -11.34 -0.67 -85.00
C VAL A 733 -10.48 -0.05 -83.87
N ASP A 734 -9.97 -0.88 -82.93
CA ASP A 734 -8.58 -1.41 -82.92
C ASP A 734 -8.33 -2.42 -81.76
N THR A 735 -7.19 -3.10 -81.81
CA THR A 735 -6.81 -4.47 -81.42
C THR A 735 -6.59 -4.89 -79.94
N ASN A 736 -6.84 -6.19 -79.72
CA ASN A 736 -6.04 -7.23 -79.02
C ASN A 736 -5.93 -7.34 -77.48
N ASN A 737 -6.41 -8.53 -77.05
CA ASN A 737 -5.85 -9.53 -76.11
C ASN A 737 -5.97 -9.38 -74.58
N SER A 738 -6.99 -10.10 -74.08
CA SER A 738 -6.90 -11.24 -73.12
C SER A 738 -6.04 -11.09 -71.87
N PHE A 739 -6.70 -11.05 -70.71
CA PHE A 739 -6.14 -11.56 -69.45
C PHE A 739 -7.22 -12.18 -68.56
N ASN A 740 -7.05 -13.47 -68.29
CA ASN A 740 -7.23 -14.16 -67.01
C ASN A 740 -6.46 -15.50 -67.11
N PRO A 741 -6.07 -16.23 -66.04
CA PRO A 741 -5.95 -15.91 -64.60
C PRO A 741 -4.55 -16.28 -64.02
N GLU A 742 -4.36 -15.95 -62.74
CA GLU A 742 -3.48 -16.57 -61.72
C GLU A 742 -1.96 -16.77 -62.00
N THR A 743 -1.12 -16.30 -61.06
CA THR A 743 -0.26 -17.12 -60.17
C THR A 743 0.93 -16.36 -59.58
N ASN A 744 1.26 -16.73 -58.33
CA ASN A 744 2.60 -16.88 -57.75
C ASN A 744 3.51 -15.68 -57.42
N ASN A 745 3.78 -15.63 -56.10
CA ASN A 745 5.09 -15.55 -55.44
C ASN A 745 5.70 -14.19 -55.03
N PRO A 746 6.52 -14.22 -53.95
CA PRO A 746 6.83 -13.09 -53.09
C PRO A 746 8.18 -12.43 -53.44
N LEU A 747 8.35 -11.18 -53.03
CA LEU A 747 9.62 -10.44 -52.98
C LEU A 747 9.55 -9.63 -51.69
N ASN A 748 10.18 -10.02 -50.59
CA ASN A 748 11.61 -10.04 -50.28
C ASN A 748 12.38 -8.77 -50.63
N ILE A 749 12.93 -8.21 -49.56
CA ILE A 749 13.89 -7.14 -49.44
C ILE A 749 15.21 -7.60 -50.06
N ASN A 750 15.96 -6.71 -50.73
CA ASN A 750 17.40 -6.71 -50.47
C ASN A 750 18.10 -5.39 -50.77
N LEU A 751 18.89 -5.02 -49.76
CA LEU A 751 20.07 -4.18 -49.84
C LEU A 751 21.16 -4.84 -50.70
N THR A 752 22.10 -4.03 -51.17
CA THR A 752 23.55 -4.30 -51.23
C THR A 752 24.18 -3.13 -52.00
N ASN A 753 25.40 -2.66 -51.78
CA ASN A 753 26.44 -2.77 -50.76
C ASN A 753 27.55 -1.87 -51.33
N VAL A 754 28.22 -1.04 -50.53
CA VAL A 754 29.69 -0.91 -50.64
C VAL A 754 30.24 -0.82 -49.23
N VAL A 755 31.13 -1.77 -48.98
CA VAL A 755 31.98 -1.99 -47.83
C VAL A 755 33.07 -0.92 -47.79
N ASP A 756 33.35 -0.38 -46.61
CA ASP A 756 34.74 -0.33 -46.16
C ASP A 756 34.80 -0.45 -44.63
N SER A 757 35.64 -1.40 -44.23
CA SER A 757 36.02 -1.78 -42.89
C SER A 757 36.96 -0.76 -42.27
N GLU A 758 36.73 -0.37 -41.00
CA GLU A 758 37.81 -0.08 -40.06
C GLU A 758 37.29 -0.04 -38.60
N THR A 759 37.78 -1.02 -37.84
CA THR A 759 38.17 -0.99 -36.40
C THR A 759 37.17 -0.64 -35.29
N GLU A 760 37.17 -1.53 -34.28
CA GLU A 760 36.59 -1.41 -32.96
C GLU A 760 37.04 -0.13 -32.23
N GLU A 761 36.09 0.73 -31.83
CA GLU A 761 36.25 1.61 -30.67
C GLU A 761 34.89 1.92 -30.01
N LYS A 762 34.86 1.81 -28.67
CA LYS A 762 33.71 2.00 -27.76
C LYS A 762 32.83 3.22 -28.10
N LYS A 763 31.58 3.00 -28.53
CA LYS A 763 30.55 4.05 -28.56
C LYS A 763 29.89 4.23 -27.18
N THR A 764 30.24 5.32 -26.51
CA THR A 764 29.51 5.89 -25.38
C THR A 764 28.18 6.47 -25.90
N ALA A 765 27.05 6.13 -25.26
CA ALA A 765 25.75 6.73 -25.58
C ALA A 765 25.76 8.23 -25.25
N SER A 766 25.57 9.08 -26.25
CA SER A 766 25.53 10.54 -26.11
C SER A 766 24.27 10.99 -25.36
N ILE A 767 24.43 11.74 -24.26
CA ILE A 767 23.31 12.34 -23.51
C ILE A 767 22.73 13.50 -24.35
N PRO A 768 21.43 13.53 -24.68
CA PRO A 768 20.82 14.62 -25.45
C PRO A 768 20.65 15.86 -24.56
N ILE A 769 21.65 16.73 -24.56
CA ILE A 769 21.58 18.07 -23.96
C ILE A 769 20.79 18.98 -24.94
N LEU A 770 19.82 19.76 -24.43
CA LEU A 770 19.08 20.73 -25.25
C LEU A 770 19.97 21.95 -25.56
N GLU A 771 20.93 21.80 -26.48
CA GLU A 771 21.86 22.88 -26.85
C GLU A 771 21.29 23.85 -27.91
N LYS A 772 20.11 23.58 -28.49
CA LYS A 772 19.61 24.31 -29.68
C LYS A 772 18.42 25.24 -29.49
N ASP A 773 17.81 25.34 -28.31
CA ASP A 773 16.72 26.30 -28.07
C ASP A 773 17.23 27.55 -27.34
N GLN A 774 17.70 28.54 -28.12
CA GLN A 774 18.27 29.79 -27.60
C GLN A 774 17.30 30.59 -26.73
N SER A 775 15.99 30.30 -26.77
CA SER A 775 14.97 30.99 -25.96
C SER A 775 15.02 30.62 -24.46
N LEU A 776 15.46 29.40 -24.13
CA LEU A 776 15.62 28.90 -22.75
C LEU A 776 16.96 29.31 -22.12
N LEU A 777 17.92 29.78 -22.92
CA LEU A 777 19.30 30.10 -22.49
C LEU A 777 19.51 31.59 -22.14
N ASN A 778 18.65 32.49 -22.60
CA ASN A 778 18.74 33.95 -22.40
C ASN A 778 18.13 34.46 -21.09
N VAL A 779 18.09 33.63 -20.05
CA VAL A 779 17.51 34.00 -18.76
C VAL A 779 18.59 34.59 -17.84
N ASP A 780 18.27 35.67 -17.15
CA ASP A 780 19.10 36.24 -16.09
C ASP A 780 19.26 35.21 -14.95
N ILE A 781 20.42 34.54 -14.93
CA ILE A 781 20.70 33.41 -14.05
C ILE A 781 20.62 33.84 -12.57
N ASP A 782 20.96 35.10 -12.25
CA ASP A 782 20.87 35.64 -10.88
C ASP A 782 19.42 35.63 -10.35
N LYS A 783 18.49 36.04 -11.23
CA LYS A 783 17.06 36.06 -10.91
C LYS A 783 16.48 34.65 -10.82
N GLU A 784 16.98 33.69 -11.59
CA GLU A 784 16.50 32.31 -11.54
C GLU A 784 16.95 31.56 -10.29
N ILE A 785 18.20 31.67 -9.85
CA ILE A 785 18.65 30.99 -8.63
C ILE A 785 17.87 31.49 -7.41
N SER A 786 17.67 32.81 -7.33
CA SER A 786 16.87 33.40 -6.26
C SER A 786 15.43 32.86 -6.26
N LYS A 787 14.83 32.63 -7.43
CA LYS A 787 13.50 32.02 -7.55
C LYS A 787 13.50 30.54 -7.15
N ILE A 788 14.49 29.76 -7.57
CA ILE A 788 14.61 28.33 -7.24
C ILE A 788 14.78 28.17 -5.72
N ASP A 789 15.69 28.93 -5.11
CA ASP A 789 15.93 28.86 -3.66
C ASP A 789 14.72 29.39 -2.86
N ALA A 790 14.04 30.44 -3.34
CA ALA A 790 12.78 30.90 -2.76
C ALA A 790 11.69 29.81 -2.80
N ARG A 791 11.58 29.09 -3.91
CA ARG A 791 10.61 27.99 -4.06
C ARG A 791 10.86 26.89 -3.03
N PHE A 792 12.11 26.44 -2.89
CA PHE A 792 12.47 25.42 -1.90
C PHE A 792 12.29 25.94 -0.46
N THR A 793 12.74 27.17 -0.19
CA THR A 793 12.55 27.84 1.11
C THR A 793 11.07 27.90 1.50
N ASN A 794 10.20 28.29 0.57
CA ASN A 794 8.76 28.39 0.83
C ASN A 794 8.11 27.03 1.12
N GLN A 795 8.56 25.94 0.49
CA GLN A 795 8.06 24.60 0.79
C GLN A 795 8.41 24.18 2.22
N PHE A 796 9.66 24.36 2.65
CA PHE A 796 10.07 24.05 4.02
C PHE A 796 9.45 25.00 5.05
N VAL A 797 9.30 26.28 4.74
CA VAL A 797 8.63 27.26 5.61
C VAL A 797 7.17 26.87 5.84
N GLN A 798 6.45 26.50 4.77
CA GLN A 798 5.05 26.04 4.86
C GLN A 798 4.95 24.75 5.68
N TYR A 799 5.86 23.80 5.46
CA TYR A 799 5.86 22.52 6.17
C TYR A 799 6.24 22.65 7.66
N LEU A 800 7.28 23.42 7.96
CA LEU A 800 7.84 23.55 9.32
C LEU A 800 7.13 24.62 10.16
N GLY A 801 6.28 25.46 9.56
CA GLY A 801 5.64 26.58 10.26
C GLY A 801 6.63 27.64 10.76
N THR A 802 7.69 27.90 9.98
CA THR A 802 8.75 28.87 10.35
C THR A 802 8.56 30.22 9.66
N GLY A 803 9.29 31.26 10.07
CA GLY A 803 9.29 32.53 9.34
C GLY A 803 10.10 32.45 8.05
N THR A 804 9.69 33.17 7.01
CA THR A 804 10.45 33.24 5.74
C THR A 804 11.73 34.05 5.93
N PRO A 805 12.93 33.46 5.75
CA PRO A 805 14.18 34.19 5.81
C PRO A 805 14.38 35.05 4.55
N PRO A 806 15.29 36.05 4.58
CA PRO A 806 15.76 36.70 3.37
C PRO A 806 16.31 35.68 2.37
N ILE A 807 15.86 35.76 1.11
CA ILE A 807 16.31 34.87 0.05
C ILE A 807 17.72 35.27 -0.39
N LYS A 808 18.65 34.32 -0.39
CA LYS A 808 20.04 34.52 -0.83
C LYS A 808 20.14 34.33 -2.34
N GLY A 809 20.82 35.25 -3.01
CA GLY A 809 21.13 35.18 -4.43
C GLY A 809 22.49 34.51 -4.70
N ILE A 810 22.93 34.60 -5.96
CA ILE A 810 24.18 33.99 -6.43
C ILE A 810 25.40 34.64 -5.79
N LYS A 811 25.37 35.95 -5.59
CA LYS A 811 26.48 36.69 -5.00
C LYS A 811 26.73 36.22 -3.56
N GLU A 812 25.68 36.17 -2.75
CA GLU A 812 25.76 35.68 -1.37
C GLU A 812 26.19 34.21 -1.32
N ALA A 813 25.67 33.38 -2.23
CA ALA A 813 26.09 31.98 -2.36
C ALA A 813 27.59 31.86 -2.67
N SER A 814 28.08 32.63 -3.65
CA SER A 814 29.48 32.59 -4.09
C SER A 814 30.43 33.11 -3.01
N GLU A 815 30.10 34.22 -2.36
CA GLU A 815 30.86 34.78 -1.23
C GLU A 815 30.94 33.79 -0.06
N MET A 816 29.83 33.12 0.26
CA MET A 816 29.81 32.06 1.27
C MET A 816 30.76 30.92 0.90
N LEU A 817 30.72 30.42 -0.34
CA LEU A 817 31.59 29.32 -0.78
C LEU A 817 33.08 29.70 -0.77
N VAL A 818 33.43 30.95 -1.09
CA VAL A 818 34.80 31.49 -0.96
C VAL A 818 35.26 31.49 0.50
N ASN A 819 34.38 31.87 1.43
CA ASN A 819 34.69 31.85 2.85
C ASN A 819 34.91 30.43 3.38
N ILE A 820 34.12 29.45 2.90
CA ILE A 820 34.33 28.04 3.23
C ILE A 820 35.67 27.53 2.67
N GLU A 821 36.02 27.88 1.43
CA GLU A 821 37.32 27.55 0.83
C GLU A 821 38.48 28.12 1.67
N ALA A 822 38.37 29.39 2.07
CA ALA A 822 39.39 30.04 2.89
C ALA A 822 39.52 29.41 4.29
N ALA A 823 38.39 29.02 4.90
CA ALA A 823 38.38 28.46 6.26
C ALA A 823 38.84 26.99 6.32
N THR A 824 38.56 26.20 5.27
CA THR A 824 38.69 24.73 5.33
C THR A 824 39.67 24.15 4.32
N GLY A 825 40.04 24.90 3.28
CA GLY A 825 40.78 24.42 2.11
C GLY A 825 39.97 23.51 1.17
N VAL A 826 38.70 23.24 1.48
CA VAL A 826 37.78 22.46 0.65
C VAL A 826 37.15 23.39 -0.39
N LYS A 827 36.95 22.92 -1.62
CA LYS A 827 36.32 23.68 -2.70
C LYS A 827 34.89 23.18 -2.94
N PRO A 828 33.87 23.82 -2.34
CA PRO A 828 32.49 23.40 -2.47
C PRO A 828 31.80 23.93 -3.74
N ALA A 829 30.80 23.18 -4.20
CA ALA A 829 29.82 23.60 -5.19
C ALA A 829 28.41 23.31 -4.68
N LEU A 830 27.48 24.27 -4.86
CA LEU A 830 26.05 24.04 -4.70
C LEU A 830 25.47 23.54 -6.02
N ILE A 831 24.71 22.45 -5.98
CA ILE A 831 24.01 21.88 -7.14
C ILE A 831 22.51 21.92 -6.85
N TYR A 832 21.82 22.85 -7.52
CA TYR A 832 20.36 22.88 -7.57
C TYR A 832 19.88 21.88 -8.61
N VAL A 833 19.07 20.91 -8.18
CA VAL A 833 18.42 19.92 -9.04
C VAL A 833 16.92 20.23 -9.05
N SER A 834 16.43 20.70 -10.19
CA SER A 834 15.04 21.15 -10.33
C SER A 834 14.43 20.72 -11.68
N PHE A 835 13.17 21.06 -11.89
CA PHE A 835 12.45 20.76 -13.13
C PHE A 835 11.83 22.03 -13.70
N VAL A 836 11.92 22.19 -15.01
CA VAL A 836 11.40 23.33 -15.77
C VAL A 836 10.57 22.87 -16.97
N PRO A 837 9.55 23.62 -17.41
CA PRO A 837 8.70 23.21 -18.51
C PRO A 837 9.45 22.98 -19.82
N LYS A 838 9.09 21.90 -20.55
CA LYS A 838 9.70 21.51 -21.83
C LYS A 838 9.50 22.53 -22.97
N THR A 839 8.42 23.30 -22.93
CA THR A 839 8.17 24.40 -23.86
C THR A 839 7.83 25.68 -23.08
N LEU A 840 8.56 26.77 -23.31
CA LEU A 840 8.20 28.11 -22.82
C LEU A 840 7.01 28.67 -23.62
N LYS A 841 5.84 28.03 -23.55
CA LYS A 841 4.56 28.62 -23.98
C LYS A 841 3.70 28.90 -22.77
N ARG A 842 4.18 29.77 -21.88
CA ARG A 842 3.38 30.33 -20.79
C ARG A 842 3.67 31.82 -20.64
N SER A 843 3.59 32.55 -21.75
CA SER A 843 3.71 34.02 -21.79
C SER A 843 2.49 34.75 -21.19
N ILE A 844 1.52 34.04 -20.61
CA ILE A 844 0.37 34.65 -19.95
C ILE A 844 0.00 33.75 -18.77
N LEU A 845 0.42 34.08 -17.55
CA LEU A 845 -0.28 33.83 -16.28
C LEU A 845 0.55 34.46 -15.13
N PRO A 846 -0.03 35.33 -14.29
CA PRO A 846 0.65 35.97 -13.17
C PRO A 846 0.88 34.96 -12.02
N GLU A 847 2.06 35.00 -11.40
CA GLU A 847 2.48 34.48 -10.07
C GLU A 847 1.59 33.43 -9.34
N GLN A 848 1.05 32.44 -10.06
CA GLN A 848 0.35 31.31 -9.46
C GLN A 848 1.33 30.17 -9.18
N LYS A 849 1.23 29.59 -7.98
CA LYS A 849 1.96 28.39 -7.50
C LYS A 849 2.17 27.37 -8.64
N LEU A 850 3.35 27.40 -9.26
CA LEU A 850 3.74 26.44 -10.30
C LEU A 850 4.06 25.12 -9.59
N THR A 851 3.09 24.21 -9.55
CA THR A 851 3.33 22.82 -9.16
C THR A 851 4.10 22.12 -10.29
N PRO A 852 5.23 21.46 -10.00
CA PRO A 852 5.99 20.71 -11.00
C PRO A 852 5.12 19.68 -11.72
N GLN A 853 5.23 19.60 -13.04
CA GLN A 853 4.50 18.66 -13.89
C GLN A 853 5.34 17.43 -14.23
N ALA A 854 4.68 16.35 -14.66
CA ALA A 854 5.35 15.08 -14.99
C ALA A 854 6.27 15.18 -16.21
N ASP A 855 5.95 16.08 -17.16
CA ASP A 855 6.66 16.30 -18.42
C ASP A 855 7.67 17.46 -18.36
N ASP A 856 7.80 18.14 -17.23
CA ASP A 856 8.88 19.10 -16.97
C ASP A 856 10.24 18.40 -17.12
N VAL A 857 11.23 19.10 -17.66
CA VAL A 857 12.56 18.56 -17.93
C VAL A 857 13.57 18.92 -16.84
N LEU A 858 14.53 18.03 -16.63
CA LEU A 858 15.58 18.20 -15.61
C LEU A 858 16.46 19.42 -15.87
N GLU A 859 16.58 20.27 -14.85
CA GLU A 859 17.48 21.41 -14.82
C GLU A 859 18.50 21.27 -13.68
N LEU A 860 19.76 21.52 -14.03
CA LEU A 860 20.88 21.58 -13.10
C LEU A 860 21.44 23.00 -13.09
N VAL A 861 21.53 23.61 -11.92
CA VAL A 861 22.22 24.89 -11.73
C VAL A 861 23.33 24.73 -10.69
N VAL A 862 24.55 25.08 -11.06
CA VAL A 862 25.74 24.94 -10.22
C VAL A 862 26.33 26.30 -9.88
N VAL A 863 26.53 26.54 -8.59
CA VAL A 863 27.21 27.73 -8.05
C VAL A 863 28.50 27.30 -7.37
N THR A 864 29.59 28.00 -7.66
CA THR A 864 30.91 27.78 -7.06
C THR A 864 31.44 29.11 -6.53
N GLY A 865 32.43 29.08 -5.63
CA GLY A 865 33.00 30.32 -5.08
C GLY A 865 33.63 31.26 -6.12
N LYS A 866 34.11 30.72 -7.26
CA LYS A 866 34.74 31.51 -8.34
C LYS A 866 34.20 31.09 -9.71
N GLY A 867 34.07 32.07 -10.62
CA GLY A 867 33.60 31.87 -11.98
C GLY A 867 32.08 31.88 -12.11
N GLU A 868 31.59 31.99 -13.35
CA GLU A 868 30.17 32.12 -13.64
C GLU A 868 29.36 30.86 -13.24
N PRO A 869 28.09 31.02 -12.79
CA PRO A 869 27.18 29.91 -12.56
C PRO A 869 26.98 29.06 -13.83
N ILE A 870 26.78 27.75 -13.65
CA ILE A 870 26.59 26.81 -14.75
C ILE A 870 25.14 26.36 -14.74
N ARG A 871 24.45 26.50 -15.86
CA ARG A 871 23.09 25.98 -16.06
C ARG A 871 23.07 24.94 -17.17
N LYS A 872 22.45 23.79 -16.92
CA LYS A 872 22.24 22.71 -17.89
C LYS A 872 20.80 22.24 -17.85
N VAL A 873 20.15 22.16 -19.00
CA VAL A 873 18.82 21.55 -19.15
C VAL A 873 19.00 20.25 -19.91
N ILE A 874 18.58 19.15 -19.29
CA ILE A 874 18.73 17.78 -19.81
C ILE A 874 17.37 17.31 -20.29
N ASN A 875 17.30 16.76 -21.50
CA ASN A 875 16.03 16.32 -22.10
C ASN A 875 15.54 14.99 -21.52
N VAL A 876 15.26 14.96 -20.22
CA VAL A 876 14.67 13.85 -19.47
C VAL A 876 13.57 14.41 -18.57
N THR A 877 12.42 13.76 -18.54
CA THR A 877 11.24 14.28 -17.84
C THR A 877 11.33 14.03 -16.33
N ARG A 878 10.59 14.81 -15.54
CA ARG A 878 10.44 14.62 -14.10
C ARG A 878 9.97 13.21 -13.77
N SER A 879 8.96 12.71 -14.49
CA SER A 879 8.47 11.34 -14.30
C SER A 879 9.56 10.28 -14.51
N GLN A 880 10.41 10.44 -15.52
CA GLN A 880 11.52 9.52 -15.80
C GLN A 880 12.58 9.56 -14.70
N VAL A 881 13.01 10.76 -14.30
CA VAL A 881 14.04 10.92 -13.24
C VAL A 881 13.54 10.33 -11.91
N LEU A 882 12.29 10.62 -11.53
CA LEU A 882 11.70 10.10 -10.30
C LEU A 882 11.51 8.59 -10.33
N ALA A 883 11.10 8.02 -11.47
CA ALA A 883 10.98 6.57 -11.63
C ALA A 883 12.33 5.86 -11.43
N VAL A 884 13.40 6.35 -12.07
CA VAL A 884 14.75 5.77 -11.93
C VAL A 884 15.31 6.01 -10.53
N SER A 885 15.07 7.17 -9.91
CA SER A 885 15.44 7.45 -8.51
C SER A 885 14.77 6.46 -7.55
N LYS A 886 13.47 6.19 -7.75
CA LYS A 886 12.72 5.20 -6.96
C LYS A 886 13.26 3.79 -7.18
N GLN A 887 13.54 3.40 -8.43
CA GLN A 887 14.15 2.10 -8.75
C GLN A 887 15.53 1.95 -8.09
N PHE A 888 16.39 2.97 -8.20
CA PHE A 888 17.71 2.99 -7.57
C PHE A 888 17.62 2.77 -6.05
N THR A 889 16.72 3.53 -5.40
CA THR A 889 16.52 3.45 -3.96
C THR A 889 15.91 2.11 -3.54
N ASN A 890 14.92 1.60 -4.26
CA ASN A 890 14.35 0.28 -4.00
C ASN A 890 15.39 -0.83 -4.13
N ASN A 891 16.27 -0.75 -5.14
CA ASN A 891 17.28 -1.77 -5.41
C ASN A 891 18.40 -1.77 -4.36
N ILE A 892 18.91 -0.61 -3.97
CA ILE A 892 20.02 -0.50 -3.01
C ILE A 892 19.62 -0.87 -1.57
N THR A 893 18.33 -0.77 -1.26
CA THR A 893 17.76 -1.07 0.07
C THR A 893 17.32 -2.53 0.22
N GLN A 894 17.41 -3.35 -0.83
CA GLN A 894 17.05 -4.76 -0.72
C GLN A 894 18.01 -5.52 0.21
N PRO A 895 17.48 -6.30 1.17
CA PRO A 895 18.30 -7.17 2.02
C PRO A 895 19.09 -8.23 1.26
N SER A 896 18.73 -8.52 0.00
CA SER A 896 19.45 -9.45 -0.86
C SER A 896 20.88 -9.00 -1.19
N LEU A 897 21.19 -7.71 -0.99
CA LEU A 897 22.47 -7.06 -1.30
C LEU A 897 22.91 -7.29 -2.76
N SER A 898 21.94 -7.32 -3.68
CA SER A 898 22.21 -7.53 -5.11
C SER A 898 22.75 -6.26 -5.77
N ASN A 899 23.51 -6.42 -6.85
CA ASN A 899 24.10 -5.30 -7.61
C ASN A 899 23.15 -4.68 -8.65
N ASN A 900 21.86 -5.01 -8.64
CA ASN A 900 20.86 -4.49 -9.59
C ASN A 900 20.62 -2.97 -9.47
N TYR A 901 21.14 -2.32 -8.42
CA TYR A 901 21.12 -0.86 -8.27
C TYR A 901 22.13 -0.17 -9.18
N LEU A 902 23.15 -0.86 -9.71
CA LEU A 902 24.22 -0.23 -10.51
C LEU A 902 23.70 0.42 -11.79
N THR A 903 22.78 -0.22 -12.50
CA THR A 903 22.18 0.32 -13.74
C THR A 903 21.43 1.63 -13.50
N PRO A 904 20.42 1.70 -12.60
CA PRO A 904 19.74 2.96 -12.32
C PRO A 904 20.67 3.99 -11.65
N ALA A 905 21.65 3.56 -10.83
CA ALA A 905 22.69 4.46 -10.29
C ALA A 905 23.52 5.12 -11.38
N GLN A 906 23.88 4.38 -12.43
CA GLN A 906 24.64 4.88 -13.56
C GLN A 906 23.83 5.80 -14.45
N GLN A 907 22.56 5.49 -14.67
CA GLN A 907 21.66 6.36 -15.40
C GLN A 907 21.49 7.72 -14.69
N LEU A 908 21.27 7.71 -13.37
CA LEU A 908 21.18 8.94 -12.57
C LEU A 908 22.51 9.69 -12.54
N TYR A 909 23.65 9.00 -12.42
CA TYR A 909 24.97 9.63 -12.53
C TYR A 909 25.14 10.34 -13.89
N ASN A 910 24.71 9.70 -14.97
CA ASN A 910 24.76 10.26 -16.31
C ASN A 910 23.87 11.48 -16.49
N TRP A 911 22.73 11.56 -15.82
CA TRP A 911 21.87 12.73 -15.87
C TRP A 911 22.35 13.87 -14.97
N LEU A 912 22.85 13.56 -13.78
CA LEU A 912 23.10 14.55 -12.73
C LEU A 912 24.56 15.02 -12.66
N ILE A 913 25.54 14.17 -12.97
CA ILE A 913 26.96 14.43 -12.72
C ILE A 913 27.75 14.54 -14.01
N THR A 914 27.54 13.62 -14.96
CA THR A 914 28.27 13.61 -16.25
C THR A 914 28.23 14.98 -16.98
N PRO A 915 27.10 15.71 -17.05
CA PRO A 915 27.05 17.02 -17.72
C PRO A 915 27.87 18.12 -17.04
N LEU A 916 28.25 17.90 -15.76
CA LEU A 916 28.97 18.86 -14.92
C LEU A 916 30.44 18.50 -14.74
N LYS A 917 30.85 17.27 -15.09
CA LYS A 917 32.15 16.67 -14.72
C LYS A 917 33.35 17.54 -15.14
N SER A 918 33.39 18.02 -16.38
CA SER A 918 34.50 18.86 -16.87
C SER A 918 34.59 20.20 -16.13
N ASN A 919 33.45 20.81 -15.81
CA ASN A 919 33.41 22.06 -15.05
C ASN A 919 33.86 21.87 -13.60
N LEU A 920 33.39 20.81 -12.94
CA LEU A 920 33.79 20.47 -11.57
C LEU A 920 35.29 20.19 -11.48
N GLN A 921 35.86 19.46 -12.45
CA GLN A 921 37.29 19.17 -12.53
C GLN A 921 38.13 20.43 -12.80
N ALA A 922 37.74 21.26 -13.77
CA ALA A 922 38.45 22.50 -14.10
C ALA A 922 38.52 23.46 -12.89
N ARG A 923 37.48 23.48 -12.06
CA ARG A 923 37.41 24.29 -10.83
C ARG A 923 37.96 23.56 -9.60
N GLN A 924 38.43 22.32 -9.74
CA GLN A 924 38.97 21.48 -8.67
C GLN A 924 38.00 21.29 -7.49
N ILE A 925 36.71 21.18 -7.79
CA ILE A 925 35.67 20.96 -6.78
C ILE A 925 35.87 19.60 -6.12
N ASN A 926 35.73 19.53 -4.79
CA ASN A 926 35.86 18.30 -4.01
C ASN A 926 34.76 18.11 -2.95
N ASN A 927 33.84 19.08 -2.84
CA ASN A 927 32.61 18.95 -2.05
C ASN A 927 31.39 19.38 -2.89
N LEU A 928 30.36 18.54 -2.93
CA LEU A 928 29.12 18.77 -3.65
C LEU A 928 27.96 18.84 -2.66
N VAL A 929 27.22 19.94 -2.67
CA VAL A 929 26.05 20.13 -1.82
C VAL A 929 24.81 20.22 -2.68
N PHE A 930 23.92 19.25 -2.52
CA PHE A 930 22.71 19.12 -3.31
C PHE A 930 21.55 19.86 -2.66
N ILE A 931 20.80 20.61 -3.48
CA ILE A 931 19.55 21.26 -3.10
C ILE A 931 18.52 20.79 -4.12
N MET A 932 17.60 19.91 -3.68
CA MET A 932 16.81 19.10 -4.60
C MET A 932 15.30 19.31 -4.46
N ASP A 933 14.63 19.17 -5.61
CA ASP A 933 13.18 19.16 -5.69
C ASP A 933 12.53 17.96 -4.99
N ALA A 934 11.22 18.05 -4.77
CA ALA A 934 10.43 16.98 -4.17
C ALA A 934 10.50 15.70 -5.01
N GLY A 935 10.66 14.55 -4.33
CA GLY A 935 10.86 13.22 -4.89
C GLY A 935 12.32 12.79 -5.03
N LEU A 936 13.28 13.70 -4.80
CA LEU A 936 14.73 13.43 -4.92
C LEU A 936 15.48 13.58 -3.60
N ARG A 937 14.86 14.12 -2.55
CA ARG A 937 15.54 14.50 -1.29
C ARG A 937 16.04 13.32 -0.46
N THR A 938 15.55 12.11 -0.74
CA THR A 938 15.97 10.86 -0.10
C THR A 938 16.81 9.97 -1.03
N MET A 939 17.22 10.47 -2.19
CA MET A 939 18.05 9.71 -3.13
C MET A 939 19.46 9.44 -2.56
N PRO A 940 19.99 8.21 -2.64
CA PRO A 940 21.33 7.87 -2.14
C PRO A 940 22.46 8.39 -3.05
N ILE A 941 22.64 9.70 -3.08
CA ILE A 941 23.60 10.41 -3.94
C ILE A 941 25.02 9.84 -3.83
N ALA A 942 25.45 9.44 -2.63
CA ALA A 942 26.77 8.87 -2.40
C ALA A 942 27.05 7.62 -3.26
N ALA A 943 26.01 6.85 -3.58
CA ALA A 943 26.09 5.61 -4.34
C ALA A 943 25.77 5.76 -5.84
N LEU A 944 25.64 7.00 -6.36
CA LEU A 944 25.63 7.21 -7.81
C LEU A 944 26.94 6.66 -8.40
N TYR A 945 26.85 5.96 -9.54
CA TYR A 945 27.94 5.14 -10.06
C TYR A 945 28.31 5.55 -11.48
N ASP A 946 29.56 5.82 -11.80
CA ASP A 946 29.93 6.28 -13.15
C ASP A 946 30.22 5.15 -14.15
N GLY A 947 30.02 3.89 -13.71
CA GLY A 947 30.42 2.68 -14.44
C GLY A 947 31.77 2.12 -13.99
N GLN A 948 32.53 2.87 -13.19
CA GLN A 948 33.80 2.41 -12.60
C GLN A 948 33.87 2.68 -11.10
N GLN A 949 33.50 3.89 -10.67
CA GLN A 949 33.60 4.38 -9.30
C GLN A 949 32.29 5.00 -8.83
N TYR A 950 32.07 4.97 -7.52
CA TYR A 950 30.98 5.71 -6.89
C TYR A 950 31.31 7.19 -6.74
N LEU A 951 30.30 8.05 -6.77
CA LEU A 951 30.45 9.49 -6.61
C LEU A 951 31.23 9.85 -5.33
N ILE A 952 30.97 9.12 -4.25
CA ILE A 952 31.60 9.33 -2.94
C ILE A 952 33.12 9.09 -2.94
N GLU A 953 33.65 8.36 -3.91
CA GLU A 953 35.09 8.14 -4.02
C GLU A 953 35.84 9.42 -4.42
N ASN A 954 35.17 10.29 -5.20
CA ASN A 954 35.74 11.50 -5.77
C ASN A 954 35.33 12.77 -5.03
N TYR A 955 34.10 12.82 -4.48
CA TYR A 955 33.55 14.02 -3.84
C TYR A 955 32.97 13.72 -2.47
N SER A 956 33.15 14.65 -1.53
CA SER A 956 32.31 14.66 -0.32
C SER A 956 30.95 15.24 -0.68
N VAL A 957 29.86 14.66 -0.14
CA VAL A 957 28.50 15.06 -0.51
C VAL A 957 27.69 15.49 0.71
N GLY A 958 26.77 16.43 0.50
CA GLY A 958 25.79 16.87 1.51
C GLY A 958 24.47 17.28 0.88
N LEU A 959 23.42 17.37 1.70
CA LEU A 959 22.08 17.78 1.32
C LEU A 959 21.70 19.04 2.11
N MET A 960 21.22 20.07 1.42
CA MET A 960 20.64 21.26 2.04
C MET A 960 19.16 21.38 1.67
N PRO A 961 18.25 21.69 2.62
CA PRO A 961 16.85 21.96 2.30
C PRO A 961 16.70 23.19 1.41
N SER A 962 17.36 24.29 1.78
CA SER A 962 17.59 25.47 0.94
C SER A 962 18.80 26.23 1.47
N LEU A 963 19.42 27.07 0.63
CA LEU A 963 20.53 27.91 1.05
C LEU A 963 20.07 29.00 2.04
N SER A 964 18.87 29.54 1.83
CA SER A 964 18.32 30.62 2.66
C SER A 964 17.90 30.16 4.06
N LEU A 965 17.50 28.89 4.23
CA LEU A 965 17.15 28.32 5.55
C LEU A 965 18.33 27.73 6.31
N THR A 966 19.46 27.51 5.65
CA THR A 966 20.62 26.87 6.25
C THR A 966 21.59 27.91 6.85
N ASP A 967 21.91 27.74 8.14
CA ASP A 967 23.04 28.44 8.76
C ASP A 967 24.35 27.83 8.24
N THR A 968 25.01 28.59 7.38
CA THR A 968 26.21 28.18 6.64
C THR A 968 27.51 28.62 7.34
N THR A 969 27.42 29.17 8.56
CA THR A 969 28.60 29.56 9.32
C THR A 969 29.45 28.35 9.69
N TYR A 970 30.72 28.36 9.26
CA TYR A 970 31.66 27.30 9.58
C TYR A 970 32.12 27.38 11.04
N VAL A 971 32.18 26.21 11.70
CA VAL A 971 32.75 26.04 13.03
C VAL A 971 33.56 24.75 13.04
N ASP A 972 34.81 24.82 13.49
CA ASP A 972 35.59 23.60 13.73
C ASP A 972 35.09 22.91 15.00
N ILE A 973 34.48 21.72 14.82
CA ILE A 973 33.90 20.94 15.92
C ILE A 973 34.87 19.97 16.57
N LYS A 974 36.16 19.93 16.18
CA LYS A 974 37.13 18.95 16.70
C LYS A 974 37.32 19.01 18.22
N THR A 975 37.06 20.15 18.85
CA THR A 975 37.12 20.34 20.30
C THR A 975 35.75 20.28 20.99
N ALA A 976 34.66 20.13 20.22
CA ALA A 976 33.32 20.00 20.78
C ALA A 976 33.19 18.69 21.56
N GLU A 977 32.40 18.69 22.63
CA GLU A 977 32.09 17.45 23.36
C GLU A 977 30.80 16.81 22.87
N VAL A 978 30.75 15.48 22.94
CA VAL A 978 29.61 14.65 22.54
C VAL A 978 28.70 14.37 23.74
N LEU A 979 27.41 14.65 23.57
CA LEU A 979 26.35 14.06 24.38
C LEU A 979 25.79 12.85 23.64
N GLY A 980 26.25 11.66 24.02
CA GLY A 980 25.73 10.39 23.51
C GLY A 980 24.56 9.92 24.34
N MET A 981 23.43 9.63 23.72
CA MET A 981 22.29 9.02 24.42
C MET A 981 21.65 7.96 23.52
N GLY A 982 21.12 6.89 24.10
CA GLY A 982 20.51 5.84 23.29
C GLY A 982 19.71 4.82 24.09
N ALA A 983 18.92 4.03 23.38
CA ALA A 983 18.17 2.91 23.93
C ALA A 983 18.55 1.64 23.14
N SER A 984 18.88 0.58 23.86
CA SER A 984 19.20 -0.73 23.29
C SER A 984 18.04 -1.73 23.43
N GLN A 985 17.09 -1.42 24.32
CA GLN A 985 15.91 -2.23 24.60
C GLN A 985 14.67 -1.38 24.40
N PHE A 986 13.63 -1.99 23.85
CA PHE A 986 12.38 -1.31 23.54
C PHE A 986 11.18 -2.18 23.87
N ILE A 987 10.06 -1.53 24.14
CA ILE A 987 8.79 -2.18 24.50
C ILE A 987 7.98 -2.57 23.25
N ASN A 988 8.11 -1.77 22.17
CA ASN A 988 7.31 -1.85 20.93
C ASN A 988 8.18 -1.74 19.65
N GLN A 989 9.49 -1.95 19.75
CA GLN A 989 10.44 -1.87 18.63
C GLN A 989 11.50 -2.96 18.79
N ASP A 990 12.21 -3.26 17.71
CA ASP A 990 13.29 -4.25 17.76
C ASP A 990 14.45 -3.76 18.65
N PRO A 991 15.07 -4.65 19.44
CA PRO A 991 16.23 -4.30 20.24
C PRO A 991 17.42 -3.88 19.34
N LEU A 992 18.21 -2.93 19.80
CA LEU A 992 19.43 -2.46 19.14
C LEU A 992 20.66 -2.81 19.99
N PRO A 993 21.13 -4.07 19.95
CA PRO A 993 22.16 -4.56 20.87
C PRO A 993 23.53 -3.89 20.70
N SER A 994 23.82 -3.23 19.57
CA SER A 994 25.08 -2.50 19.36
C SER A 994 25.14 -1.15 20.09
N VAL A 995 24.01 -0.56 20.45
CA VAL A 995 23.93 0.80 21.03
C VAL A 995 24.85 0.99 22.25
N PRO A 996 24.93 0.07 23.23
CA PRO A 996 25.85 0.23 24.36
C PRO A 996 27.32 0.26 23.92
N SER A 997 27.70 -0.59 22.96
CA SER A 997 29.06 -0.64 22.40
C SER A 997 29.38 0.60 21.58
N GLU A 998 28.42 1.11 20.82
CA GLU A 998 28.52 2.34 20.04
C GLU A 998 28.78 3.55 20.95
N LEU A 999 27.90 3.80 21.92
CA LEU A 999 28.00 4.93 22.84
C LEU A 999 29.31 4.91 23.64
N THR A 1000 29.69 3.73 24.12
CA THR A 1000 30.94 3.53 24.88
C THR A 1000 32.16 3.81 24.00
N THR A 1001 32.16 3.29 22.77
CA THR A 1001 33.27 3.48 21.82
C THR A 1001 33.43 4.96 21.46
N ILE A 1002 32.34 5.64 21.13
CA ILE A 1002 32.35 7.06 20.77
C ILE A 1002 32.85 7.90 21.95
N THR A 1003 32.22 7.81 23.12
CA THR A 1003 32.44 8.77 24.21
C THR A 1003 33.64 8.49 25.11
N GLN A 1004 34.14 7.25 25.13
CA GLN A 1004 35.29 6.88 25.98
C GLN A 1004 36.58 6.68 25.22
N LYS A 1005 36.51 6.29 23.93
CA LYS A 1005 37.71 5.98 23.12
C LYS A 1005 37.96 7.02 22.03
N LEU A 1006 36.90 7.40 21.31
CA LEU A 1006 37.06 8.19 20.09
C LEU A 1006 36.91 9.69 20.29
N TRP A 1007 36.05 10.15 21.19
CA TRP A 1007 35.69 11.56 21.34
C TRP A 1007 35.35 11.92 22.80
N PRO A 1008 35.78 13.08 23.33
CA PRO A 1008 35.41 13.48 24.68
C PRO A 1008 33.89 13.70 24.78
N GLY A 1009 33.26 13.15 25.82
CA GLY A 1009 31.82 13.27 25.98
C GLY A 1009 31.24 12.54 27.19
N LYS A 1010 29.91 12.52 27.26
CA LYS A 1010 29.13 11.73 28.23
C LYS A 1010 28.14 10.83 27.49
N ALA A 1011 27.90 9.64 28.01
CA ALA A 1011 26.93 8.68 27.48
C ALA A 1011 25.81 8.38 28.49
N PHE A 1012 24.57 8.23 27.99
CA PHE A 1012 23.41 7.80 28.78
C PHE A 1012 22.63 6.72 28.02
N LEU A 1013 22.31 5.62 28.69
CA LEU A 1013 21.69 4.45 28.08
C LEU A 1013 20.34 4.15 28.75
N ASN A 1014 19.37 3.66 27.97
CA ASN A 1014 18.09 3.13 28.44
C ASN A 1014 17.40 4.08 29.42
N GLU A 1015 17.22 3.71 30.69
CA GLU A 1015 16.51 4.50 31.71
C GLU A 1015 17.07 5.91 31.91
N ALA A 1016 18.33 6.16 31.51
CA ALA A 1016 18.94 7.48 31.54
C ALA A 1016 18.74 8.27 30.23
N PHE A 1017 18.20 7.67 29.18
CA PHE A 1017 17.87 8.29 27.90
C PHE A 1017 16.42 8.79 27.85
N THR A 1018 16.16 9.83 28.65
CA THR A 1018 14.85 10.49 28.74
C THR A 1018 14.92 11.94 28.28
N LEU A 1019 13.78 12.50 27.90
CA LEU A 1019 13.67 13.91 27.49
C LEU A 1019 14.16 14.87 28.57
N THR A 1020 13.80 14.59 29.82
CA THR A 1020 14.20 15.39 30.98
C THR A 1020 15.71 15.39 31.16
N ASN A 1021 16.36 14.22 31.05
CA ASN A 1021 17.81 14.15 31.19
C ASN A 1021 18.51 14.82 30.00
N LEU A 1022 18.03 14.63 28.78
CA LEU A 1022 18.54 15.32 27.58
C LEU A 1022 18.56 16.85 27.77
N LYS A 1023 17.45 17.44 28.24
CA LYS A 1023 17.37 18.88 28.55
C LYS A 1023 18.33 19.27 29.68
N THR A 1024 18.37 18.47 30.75
CA THR A 1024 19.22 18.74 31.93
C THR A 1024 20.71 18.78 31.55
N GLN A 1025 21.20 17.78 30.80
CA GLN A 1025 22.61 17.74 30.39
C GLN A 1025 22.97 18.91 29.47
N ARG A 1026 22.06 19.28 28.55
CA ARG A 1026 22.23 20.44 27.66
C ARG A 1026 22.28 21.77 28.41
N GLN A 1027 21.50 21.93 29.47
CA GLN A 1027 21.54 23.13 30.32
C GLN A 1027 22.83 23.21 31.14
N GLN A 1028 23.37 22.07 31.59
CA GLN A 1028 24.60 22.03 32.38
C GLN A 1028 25.86 22.30 31.55
N LYS A 1029 25.86 21.88 30.28
CA LYS A 1029 27.02 22.01 29.40
C LYS A 1029 26.62 22.17 27.94
N ALA A 1030 27.32 23.08 27.26
CA ALA A 1030 27.24 23.27 25.82
C ALA A 1030 27.96 22.14 25.06
N PHE A 1031 27.33 20.97 24.95
CA PHE A 1031 27.74 19.91 24.02
C PHE A 1031 27.56 20.38 22.56
N GLY A 1032 28.64 20.47 21.79
CA GLY A 1032 28.55 20.86 20.38
C GLY A 1032 28.07 19.73 19.46
N ILE A 1033 28.08 18.48 19.96
CA ILE A 1033 27.60 17.30 19.23
C ILE A 1033 26.58 16.55 20.09
N VAL A 1034 25.43 16.22 19.51
CA VAL A 1034 24.41 15.36 20.13
C VAL A 1034 24.29 14.09 19.29
N HIS A 1035 24.51 12.93 19.90
CA HIS A 1035 24.44 11.64 19.22
C HIS A 1035 23.33 10.79 19.86
N LEU A 1036 22.33 10.43 19.07
CA LEU A 1036 21.16 9.68 19.48
C LEU A 1036 21.18 8.31 18.80
N ALA A 1037 21.41 7.25 19.59
CA ALA A 1037 21.45 5.87 19.12
C ALA A 1037 20.16 5.14 19.51
N THR A 1038 19.15 5.24 18.65
CA THR A 1038 17.79 4.75 18.89
C THR A 1038 16.98 4.75 17.59
N HIS A 1039 15.83 4.08 17.60
CA HIS A 1039 14.84 4.15 16.51
C HIS A 1039 14.30 5.58 16.34
N GLY A 1040 14.14 6.01 15.09
CA GLY A 1040 13.37 7.20 14.75
C GLY A 1040 12.66 7.02 13.42
N GLU A 1041 11.50 7.63 13.26
CA GLU A 1041 10.62 7.44 12.10
C GLU A 1041 10.26 8.81 11.51
N PHE A 1042 10.59 9.02 10.23
CA PHE A 1042 10.10 10.14 9.44
C PHE A 1042 8.89 9.70 8.62
N ASN A 1043 7.71 9.97 9.17
CA ASN A 1043 6.41 9.62 8.60
C ASN A 1043 5.87 10.75 7.71
N SER A 1044 5.00 10.40 6.77
CA SER A 1044 4.32 11.35 5.90
C SER A 1044 3.30 12.21 6.66
N GLY A 1045 2.89 13.33 6.04
CA GLY A 1045 1.97 14.29 6.63
C GLY A 1045 2.66 15.29 7.58
N ALA A 1046 1.95 15.72 8.62
CA ALA A 1046 2.41 16.79 9.49
C ALA A 1046 3.68 16.42 10.29
N PRO A 1047 4.54 17.39 10.66
CA PRO A 1047 5.81 17.10 11.34
C PRO A 1047 5.68 16.28 12.64
N ASN A 1048 4.56 16.40 13.36
CA ASN A 1048 4.30 15.66 14.61
C ASN A 1048 3.99 14.16 14.41
N ASN A 1049 3.79 13.71 13.17
CA ASN A 1049 3.69 12.28 12.83
C ASN A 1049 5.05 11.59 12.95
N SER A 1050 6.14 12.34 12.78
CA SER A 1050 7.51 11.86 12.87
C SER A 1050 8.04 11.94 14.30
N TYR A 1051 8.90 11.00 14.70
CA TYR A 1051 9.39 10.93 16.08
C TYR A 1051 10.77 10.28 16.23
N ILE A 1052 11.45 10.60 17.33
CA ILE A 1052 12.63 9.89 17.83
C ILE A 1052 12.18 9.12 19.09
N GLN A 1053 12.42 7.82 19.12
CA GLN A 1053 12.08 6.98 20.27
C GLN A 1053 13.09 7.22 21.39
N LEU A 1054 12.66 7.83 22.50
CA LEU A 1054 13.43 7.84 23.74
C LEU A 1054 13.11 6.58 24.55
N TRP A 1055 13.75 6.39 25.69
CA TRP A 1055 13.46 5.22 26.54
C TRP A 1055 12.00 5.16 27.02
N ASP A 1056 11.48 6.31 27.45
CA ASP A 1056 10.21 6.46 28.15
C ASP A 1056 9.10 7.05 27.29
N THR A 1057 9.46 7.75 26.20
CA THR A 1057 8.51 8.51 25.39
C THR A 1057 8.98 8.67 23.95
N GLN A 1058 8.07 9.11 23.07
CA GLN A 1058 8.40 9.52 21.71
C GLN A 1058 8.58 11.03 21.66
N LEU A 1059 9.78 11.48 21.28
CA LEU A 1059 10.06 12.89 21.02
C LEU A 1059 9.59 13.23 19.60
N LYS A 1060 8.46 13.92 19.48
CA LYS A 1060 7.89 14.31 18.18
C LYS A 1060 8.73 15.41 17.52
N MET A 1061 8.80 15.43 16.18
CA MET A 1061 9.73 16.36 15.49
C MET A 1061 9.40 17.84 15.71
N ASP A 1062 8.12 18.20 15.83
CA ASP A 1062 7.66 19.55 16.16
C ASP A 1062 8.07 20.00 17.58
N GLN A 1063 8.33 19.06 18.49
CA GLN A 1063 8.83 19.32 19.83
C GLN A 1063 10.34 19.54 19.88
N ILE A 1064 11.11 19.05 18.89
CA ILE A 1064 12.58 19.12 18.92
C ILE A 1064 13.07 20.56 18.94
N ARG A 1065 12.42 21.46 18.19
CA ARG A 1065 12.77 22.89 18.20
C ARG A 1065 12.71 23.50 19.60
N GLN A 1066 11.81 23.00 20.45
CA GLN A 1066 11.63 23.45 21.83
C GLN A 1066 12.77 23.02 22.75
N LEU A 1067 13.70 22.17 22.29
CA LEU A 1067 14.92 21.81 23.01
C LEU A 1067 15.96 22.94 23.00
N GLY A 1068 15.78 23.98 22.18
CA GLY A 1068 16.65 25.15 22.16
C GLY A 1068 18.08 24.83 21.74
N TRP A 1069 18.28 23.90 20.81
CA TRP A 1069 19.62 23.50 20.35
C TRP A 1069 20.36 24.57 19.53
N ASN A 1070 19.72 25.70 19.27
CA ASN A 1070 20.35 26.90 18.74
C ASN A 1070 21.09 27.72 19.83
N ASN A 1071 20.82 27.51 21.13
CA ASN A 1071 21.49 28.23 22.22
C ASN A 1071 21.58 27.41 23.54
N PRO A 1072 22.79 26.97 23.95
CA PRO A 1072 24.03 27.04 23.18
C PRO A 1072 23.93 26.19 21.90
N PRO A 1073 24.65 26.54 20.82
CA PRO A 1073 24.48 25.86 19.53
C PRO A 1073 24.92 24.39 19.57
N VAL A 1074 24.14 23.52 18.94
CA VAL A 1074 24.53 22.17 18.55
C VAL A 1074 24.96 22.23 17.08
N GLU A 1075 26.24 21.97 16.85
CA GLU A 1075 26.86 22.04 15.52
C GLU A 1075 26.59 20.76 14.70
N LEU A 1076 26.35 19.63 15.36
CA LEU A 1076 26.04 18.35 14.71
C LEU A 1076 25.09 17.50 15.57
N VAL A 1077 23.98 17.08 14.98
CA VAL A 1077 23.14 15.99 15.50
C VAL A 1077 23.44 14.72 14.72
N VAL A 1078 23.62 13.60 15.40
CA VAL A 1078 23.77 12.28 14.77
C VAL A 1078 22.59 11.43 15.20
N LEU A 1079 21.82 10.96 14.23
CA LEU A 1079 20.73 10.01 14.42
C LEU A 1079 21.19 8.65 13.90
N SER A 1080 21.52 7.74 14.82
CA SER A 1080 22.21 6.50 14.46
C SER A 1080 21.31 5.44 13.84
N ALA A 1081 20.03 5.36 14.20
CA ALA A 1081 19.13 4.31 13.70
C ALA A 1081 17.73 4.84 13.32
N CYS A 1082 17.67 5.80 12.39
CA CYS A 1082 16.39 6.33 11.90
C CYS A 1082 15.94 5.71 10.57
N ARG A 1083 14.63 5.70 10.33
CA ARG A 1083 14.00 5.30 9.08
C ARG A 1083 13.29 6.51 8.48
N THR A 1084 13.41 6.66 7.17
CA THR A 1084 12.60 7.60 6.40
C THR A 1084 11.62 6.84 5.53
N ALA A 1085 10.37 7.31 5.43
CA ALA A 1085 9.40 6.75 4.50
C ALA A 1085 9.81 7.08 3.05
N LEU A 1086 10.60 6.17 2.46
CA LEU A 1086 11.15 6.29 1.11
C LEU A 1086 10.05 6.57 0.08
N GLY A 1087 10.26 7.58 -0.77
CA GLY A 1087 9.35 7.91 -1.89
C GLY A 1087 8.08 8.68 -1.52
N ASN A 1088 7.99 9.25 -0.32
CA ASN A 1088 6.91 10.15 0.08
C ASN A 1088 7.41 11.60 0.21
N GLU A 1089 6.84 12.53 -0.56
CA GLU A 1089 7.29 13.93 -0.61
C GLU A 1089 7.17 14.68 0.74
N ASP A 1090 6.20 14.32 1.60
CA ASP A 1090 6.04 14.94 2.93
C ASP A 1090 7.06 14.39 3.94
N ALA A 1091 7.33 13.08 3.89
CA ALA A 1091 8.37 12.47 4.71
C ALA A 1091 9.76 13.01 4.33
N GLU A 1092 9.97 13.28 3.04
CA GLU A 1092 11.16 13.97 2.53
C GLU A 1092 11.32 15.38 3.09
N LEU A 1093 10.22 16.14 3.25
CA LEU A 1093 10.26 17.47 3.88
C LEU A 1093 10.67 17.39 5.35
N GLY A 1094 10.11 16.42 6.09
CA GLY A 1094 10.52 16.15 7.48
C GLY A 1094 12.00 15.78 7.60
N PHE A 1095 12.48 14.88 6.73
CA PHE A 1095 13.86 14.42 6.72
C PHE A 1095 14.85 15.51 6.29
N ALA A 1096 14.69 16.09 5.09
CA ALA A 1096 15.61 17.10 4.56
C ALA A 1096 15.54 18.42 5.35
N GLY A 1097 14.41 18.68 6.01
CA GLY A 1097 14.20 19.81 6.89
C GLY A 1097 14.68 19.58 8.33
N PHE A 1098 15.16 18.38 8.67
CA PHE A 1098 15.41 18.00 10.07
C PHE A 1098 16.40 18.92 10.79
N ALA A 1099 17.53 19.27 10.18
CA ALA A 1099 18.51 20.19 10.80
C ALA A 1099 17.88 21.55 11.13
N VAL A 1100 17.10 22.10 10.18
CA VAL A 1100 16.35 23.35 10.38
C VAL A 1100 15.33 23.19 11.50
N GLN A 1101 14.55 22.10 11.50
CA GLN A 1101 13.55 21.80 12.53
C GLN A 1101 14.16 21.67 13.92
N ALA A 1102 15.29 20.97 14.03
CA ALA A 1102 16.02 20.75 15.25
C ALA A 1102 16.72 22.03 15.76
N GLY A 1103 16.85 23.06 14.92
CA GLY A 1103 17.58 24.28 15.23
C GLY A 1103 19.09 24.05 15.30
N THR A 1104 19.60 23.09 14.54
CA THR A 1104 21.03 22.73 14.48
C THR A 1104 21.58 23.03 13.11
N LYS A 1105 22.90 23.22 13.02
CA LYS A 1105 23.53 23.51 11.73
C LYS A 1105 23.58 22.30 10.82
N SER A 1106 23.79 21.12 11.40
CA SER A 1106 23.97 19.88 10.66
C SER A 1106 23.27 18.72 11.36
N ALA A 1107 22.83 17.76 10.56
CA ALA A 1107 22.39 16.46 11.02
C ALA A 1107 22.96 15.34 10.14
N LEU A 1108 23.40 14.26 10.77
CA LEU A 1108 23.71 13.00 10.10
C LEU A 1108 22.55 12.03 10.39
N ALA A 1109 21.86 11.57 9.36
CA ALA A 1109 20.71 10.68 9.51
C ALA A 1109 20.65 9.64 8.38
N SER A 1110 19.97 8.53 8.66
CA SER A 1110 19.78 7.42 7.74
C SER A 1110 18.53 7.59 6.86
N LEU A 1111 18.69 7.24 5.59
CA LEU A 1111 17.68 7.28 4.53
C LEU A 1111 16.71 6.10 4.61
N TRP A 1112 17.13 4.94 5.12
CA TRP A 1112 16.34 3.71 5.22
C TRP A 1112 16.71 2.91 6.47
N TYR A 1113 16.05 1.76 6.67
CA TYR A 1113 16.40 0.81 7.74
C TYR A 1113 17.81 0.26 7.58
N VAL A 1114 18.67 0.62 8.52
CA VAL A 1114 20.07 0.21 8.57
C VAL A 1114 20.24 -1.01 9.46
N SER A 1115 21.19 -1.88 9.12
CA SER A 1115 21.57 -2.96 10.03
C SER A 1115 22.33 -2.41 11.23
N ASP A 1116 22.09 -3.00 12.40
CA ASP A 1116 22.68 -2.57 13.67
C ASP A 1116 24.22 -2.64 13.62
N GLU A 1117 24.76 -3.70 13.04
CA GLU A 1117 26.20 -3.91 12.92
C GLU A 1117 26.86 -3.01 11.84
N GLY A 1118 26.14 -2.70 10.75
CA GLY A 1118 26.59 -1.76 9.73
C GLY A 1118 26.69 -0.34 10.28
N THR A 1119 25.70 0.04 11.08
CA THR A 1119 25.61 1.33 11.78
C THR A 1119 26.75 1.50 12.78
N LEU A 1120 26.99 0.50 13.63
CA LEU A 1120 28.13 0.50 14.56
C LEU A 1120 29.46 0.71 13.81
N GLY A 1121 29.63 0.02 12.68
CA GLY A 1121 30.78 0.17 11.79
C GLY A 1121 30.95 1.59 11.26
N LEU A 1122 29.91 2.15 10.67
CA LEU A 1122 29.94 3.48 10.07
C LEU A 1122 30.16 4.57 11.12
N MET A 1123 29.47 4.53 12.26
CA MET A 1123 29.54 5.56 13.30
C MET A 1123 30.91 5.57 13.99
N THR A 1124 31.45 4.38 14.29
CA THR A 1124 32.83 4.25 14.79
C THR A 1124 33.81 4.91 13.82
N GLN A 1125 33.72 4.56 12.54
CA GLN A 1125 34.60 5.11 11.52
C GLN A 1125 34.40 6.62 11.34
N PHE A 1126 33.16 7.12 11.39
CA PHE A 1126 32.82 8.54 11.28
C PHE A 1126 33.49 9.36 12.37
N TYR A 1127 33.35 8.99 13.64
CA TYR A 1127 34.03 9.71 14.73
C TYR A 1127 35.56 9.61 14.66
N GLU A 1128 36.11 8.50 14.17
CA GLU A 1128 37.56 8.42 13.89
C GLU A 1128 38.00 9.45 12.84
N LYS A 1129 37.27 9.56 11.73
CA LYS A 1129 37.60 10.47 10.62
C LYS A 1129 37.25 11.92 10.92
N LEU A 1130 36.24 12.18 11.75
CA LEU A 1130 35.81 13.52 12.12
C LEU A 1130 36.90 14.32 12.85
N LYS A 1131 37.82 13.66 13.57
CA LYS A 1131 38.99 14.32 14.18
C LYS A 1131 40.00 14.85 13.18
N GLN A 1132 39.99 14.31 11.96
CA GLN A 1132 41.04 14.51 10.96
C GLN A 1132 40.55 15.32 9.76
N ALA A 1133 39.28 15.14 9.39
CA ALA A 1133 38.72 15.79 8.23
C ALA A 1133 38.58 17.31 8.46
N PRO A 1134 38.75 18.12 7.41
CA PRO A 1134 38.53 19.57 7.49
C PRO A 1134 37.05 19.93 7.68
N ILE A 1135 36.14 19.08 7.19
CA ILE A 1135 34.69 19.26 7.23
C ILE A 1135 33.93 17.98 7.56
N LYS A 1136 32.68 18.12 8.02
CA LYS A 1136 31.80 17.00 8.44
C LYS A 1136 31.50 16.04 7.29
N ALA A 1137 31.17 16.54 6.10
CA ALA A 1137 30.89 15.69 4.94
C ALA A 1137 32.12 14.90 4.44
N GLU A 1138 33.32 15.45 4.57
CA GLU A 1138 34.56 14.72 4.23
C GLU A 1138 34.86 13.61 5.25
N ALA A 1139 34.49 13.80 6.52
CA ALA A 1139 34.56 12.74 7.51
C ALA A 1139 33.65 11.57 7.13
N LEU A 1140 32.39 11.85 6.75
CA LEU A 1140 31.44 10.84 6.30
C LEU A 1140 31.93 10.13 5.03
N ARG A 1141 32.40 10.89 4.03
CA ARG A 1141 32.97 10.35 2.79
C ARG A 1141 34.09 9.35 3.07
N ARG A 1142 35.06 9.73 3.92
CA ARG A 1142 36.18 8.85 4.29
C ARG A 1142 35.73 7.58 5.01
N SER A 1143 34.63 7.65 5.76
CA SER A 1143 34.04 6.47 6.40
C SER A 1143 33.37 5.55 5.40
N GLN A 1144 32.58 6.11 4.49
CA GLN A 1144 31.90 5.37 3.42
C GLN A 1144 32.91 4.67 2.50
N VAL A 1145 33.97 5.38 2.10
CA VAL A 1145 35.06 4.82 1.28
C VAL A 1145 35.83 3.73 2.05
N ALA A 1146 36.02 3.87 3.36
CA ALA A 1146 36.68 2.82 4.15
C ALA A 1146 35.83 1.54 4.23
N MET A 1147 34.51 1.66 4.39
CA MET A 1147 33.58 0.53 4.34
C MET A 1147 33.57 -0.10 2.95
N LEU A 1148 33.43 0.71 1.88
CA LEU A 1148 33.50 0.27 0.49
C LEU A 1148 34.78 -0.53 0.19
N LYS A 1149 35.94 -0.10 0.70
CA LYS A 1149 37.23 -0.78 0.54
C LYS A 1149 37.44 -1.97 1.48
N GLY A 1150 36.45 -2.34 2.29
CA GLY A 1150 36.53 -3.47 3.22
C GLY A 1150 37.45 -3.26 4.41
N GLN A 1151 37.84 -2.01 4.69
CA GLN A 1151 38.67 -1.65 5.84
C GLN A 1151 37.87 -1.67 7.15
N VAL A 1152 36.54 -1.61 7.04
CA VAL A 1152 35.59 -1.78 8.14
C VAL A 1152 34.79 -3.05 7.87
N ARG A 1153 34.91 -4.03 8.78
CA ARG A 1153 34.37 -5.38 8.59
C ARG A 1153 34.25 -6.10 9.92
N ILE A 1154 33.40 -7.12 9.96
CA ILE A 1154 33.25 -8.01 11.11
C ILE A 1154 34.11 -9.23 10.86
N GLU A 1155 34.98 -9.55 11.82
CA GLU A 1155 35.85 -10.72 11.75
C GLU A 1155 36.21 -11.21 13.15
N MET A 1156 36.04 -12.52 13.37
CA MET A 1156 36.31 -13.19 14.65
C MET A 1156 35.56 -12.54 15.83
N GLY A 1157 34.28 -12.20 15.63
CA GLY A 1157 33.43 -11.59 16.66
C GLY A 1157 33.80 -10.15 17.03
N ARG A 1158 34.55 -9.46 16.18
CA ARG A 1158 35.01 -8.09 16.40
C ARG A 1158 34.73 -7.24 15.17
N LEU A 1159 34.28 -6.01 15.39
CA LEU A 1159 34.34 -4.99 14.36
C LEU A 1159 35.79 -4.52 14.24
N ARG A 1160 36.38 -4.74 13.07
CA ARG A 1160 37.72 -4.30 12.72
C ARG A 1160 37.64 -2.95 12.02
N THR A 1161 38.37 -1.96 12.53
CA THR A 1161 38.63 -0.69 11.83
C THR A 1161 40.13 -0.54 11.62
N ALA A 1162 40.53 0.46 10.82
CA ALA A 1162 41.94 0.77 10.61
C ALA A 1162 42.69 1.22 11.89
N ARG A 1163 41.97 1.58 12.97
CA ARG A 1163 42.56 2.11 14.22
C ARG A 1163 42.39 1.19 15.43
N GLY A 1164 41.64 0.11 15.32
CA GLY A 1164 41.55 -0.89 16.37
C GLY A 1164 40.29 -1.73 16.29
N ASP A 1165 40.18 -2.67 17.24
CA ASP A 1165 39.04 -3.57 17.31
C ASP A 1165 38.00 -3.08 18.32
N VAL A 1166 36.73 -3.16 17.93
CA VAL A 1166 35.59 -3.01 18.83
C VAL A 1166 34.96 -4.39 19.04
N PRO A 1167 34.87 -4.91 20.28
CA PRO A 1167 34.21 -6.19 20.53
C PRO A 1167 32.72 -6.07 20.20
N LEU A 1168 32.18 -7.07 19.51
CA LEU A 1168 30.74 -7.13 19.27
C LEU A 1168 29.99 -7.60 20.53
N PRO A 1169 28.75 -7.11 20.76
CA PRO A 1169 27.84 -7.69 21.73
C PRO A 1169 27.64 -9.19 21.48
N PRO A 1170 27.41 -10.03 22.52
CA PRO A 1170 27.25 -11.48 22.37
C PRO A 1170 26.21 -11.89 21.31
N VAL A 1171 25.08 -11.18 21.23
CA VAL A 1171 23.99 -11.44 20.27
C VAL A 1171 24.44 -11.29 18.81
N LEU A 1172 25.45 -10.47 18.53
CA LEU A 1172 25.95 -10.24 17.17
C LEU A 1172 27.12 -11.17 16.79
N LEU A 1173 27.57 -12.03 17.70
CA LEU A 1173 28.60 -13.03 17.40
C LEU A 1173 28.08 -14.12 16.44
N GLU A 1174 26.77 -14.36 16.46
CA GLU A 1174 26.09 -15.33 15.59
C GLU A 1174 26.08 -14.92 14.11
N LEU A 1175 26.32 -13.65 13.81
CA LEU A 1175 26.37 -13.14 12.42
C LEU A 1175 27.58 -13.65 11.62
N GLY A 1176 28.59 -14.21 12.30
CA GLY A 1176 29.84 -14.64 11.65
C GLY A 1176 30.64 -13.49 11.04
N ASP A 1177 31.60 -13.84 10.18
CA ASP A 1177 32.43 -12.87 9.49
C ASP A 1177 31.65 -12.18 8.36
N LYS A 1178 31.66 -10.85 8.32
CA LYS A 1178 30.85 -10.07 7.38
C LYS A 1178 31.64 -8.91 6.77
N LYS A 1179 31.62 -8.84 5.44
CA LYS A 1179 32.11 -7.67 4.69
C LYS A 1179 31.01 -6.62 4.61
N LEU A 1180 31.31 -5.39 5.04
CA LEU A 1180 30.37 -4.27 5.04
C LEU A 1180 30.57 -3.36 3.79
N THR A 1181 30.96 -3.96 2.66
CA THR A 1181 31.37 -3.24 1.44
C THR A 1181 30.20 -2.80 0.56
N HIS A 1182 29.03 -3.44 0.72
CA HIS A 1182 27.85 -3.12 -0.09
C HIS A 1182 27.27 -1.73 0.27
N PRO A 1183 26.84 -0.92 -0.71
CA PRO A 1183 26.27 0.42 -0.46
C PRO A 1183 25.10 0.48 0.51
N TYR A 1184 24.34 -0.61 0.64
CA TYR A 1184 23.31 -0.78 1.67
C TYR A 1184 23.80 -0.35 3.07
N PHE A 1185 25.05 -0.66 3.44
CA PHE A 1185 25.60 -0.36 4.76
C PHE A 1185 26.14 1.07 4.89
N TRP A 1186 26.73 1.62 3.83
CA TRP A 1186 27.47 2.89 3.91
C TRP A 1186 26.76 4.06 3.23
N ALA A 1187 25.96 3.84 2.19
CA ALA A 1187 25.22 4.88 1.47
C ALA A 1187 23.91 5.27 2.16
N ALA A 1188 23.53 4.56 3.24
CA ALA A 1188 22.31 4.82 3.99
C ALA A 1188 22.33 6.16 4.70
N PHE A 1189 23.50 6.73 5.01
CA PHE A 1189 23.60 7.97 5.78
C PHE A 1189 23.99 9.16 4.90
N THR A 1190 23.39 10.30 5.19
CA THR A 1190 23.69 11.58 4.52
C THR A 1190 23.80 12.72 5.52
N MET A 1191 24.58 13.73 5.16
CA MET A 1191 24.75 14.97 5.92
C MET A 1191 23.72 15.99 5.46
N ILE A 1192 22.82 16.40 6.35
CA ILE A 1192 21.71 17.32 6.11
C ILE A 1192 22.01 18.68 6.77
N GLY A 1193 21.71 19.78 6.07
CA GLY A 1193 22.00 21.13 6.52
C GLY A 1193 23.39 21.56 6.08
N ASN A 1194 24.17 22.17 6.97
CA ASN A 1194 25.53 22.62 6.70
C ASN A 1194 26.52 21.44 6.71
N PRO A 1195 27.13 21.05 5.57
CA PRO A 1195 28.03 19.91 5.52
C PRO A 1195 29.47 20.24 5.97
N TRP A 1196 29.75 21.50 6.29
CA TRP A 1196 31.09 21.99 6.57
C TRP A 1196 31.46 21.88 8.05
#